data_AF-A0A3S0EAT3-F1
#
_entry.id   AF-A0A3S0EAT3-F1
#
_cell.length_a   1.000
_cell.length_b   1.000
_cell.length_c   1.000
_cell.angle_alpha   90.00
_cell.angle_beta   90.00
_cell.angle_gamma   90.00
#
_symmetry.space_group_name_H-M   'P 1'
#
loop_
_entity.id
_entity.type
_entity.pdbx_description
1 polymer ?
#
loop_
_entity_poly.entity_id
_entity_poly.type
_entity_poly.pdbx_seq_one_letter_code
_entity_poly.pdbx_strand_id
1 'polypeptide(L)'
;MRPDILTPLFGRATALPGVGPKTAPLFDRLLARPGAQARVVDLLFHLPVNIIDRSQRPTIAAAPLDMQVVIKARVVDHRRPQGRYGKQPYRVMVEDETGDVELVFFLANADWIERSLPLGATRWISGRIELYDGRRQMVHPDRVLDEAGIARLPPCEPVYGLTEGLQPRFVLRATEEALARLPDLPEWLEPSVRAASNLPAFAEALRAAHRPESLKALSPQHPARQRLALDELLASQLALRLTRAKMRRLPGRENKGDGRISSAIEVALPFRLTGAQRRALEDIRADLGSDMRMLRLVQGDVGSGKTVVAALAMASVVECGRQAALMAPTEILARQHYERLVPLLEPSGVRAALLTGRLKPSERAAAHAAIAAGAVDIVVGTHALVQGDLAFHDLGLAVVDEQHRFGVQQRLALGAKGEAVDVLVMTATPIPRTLALTAFGDMDVSALDEKPPGRTPISTRALPASRIGEVVAGLRRAVAAGARAYWVCPLVEENEDLDLAAAEARADDLRHYFGEAVGLLHGRMKGLEKDAAMEAFQRGETKVLVATTVVEVGVDVPEATIMVIEHAERFGLAQLHQLRGRVGRGAGESSCLLLYKGPLSEAAKARLMILRQTEDGFRIAEEDLRLRGEGELLGTRQAGLPGFRLADLAAHARLLAIARDDAELILRRDPDLSSERGQALRVLLYLFERDEAIRLLRAG
;
A
#
# COMPACT_ATOMS: atom_id res chain seq x y z
N MET A 1 -0.96 -30.78 -5.18
CA MET A 1 -0.13 -31.13 -4.01
C MET A 1 1.07 -30.20 -3.84
N ARG A 2 1.31 -29.72 -2.62
CA ARG A 2 2.57 -29.06 -2.26
C ARG A 2 3.71 -30.09 -2.40
N PRO A 3 4.93 -29.69 -2.85
CA PRO A 3 6.09 -30.58 -2.88
C PRO A 3 6.39 -31.14 -1.49
N ASP A 4 6.65 -32.44 -1.39
CA ASP A 4 6.87 -33.14 -0.12
C ASP A 4 8.03 -32.57 0.68
N ILE A 5 9.04 -32.04 -0.02
CA ILE A 5 10.21 -31.37 0.57
C ILE A 5 9.84 -30.19 1.49
N LEU A 6 8.68 -29.54 1.26
CA LEU A 6 8.23 -28.41 2.06
C LEU A 6 7.35 -28.82 3.25
N THR A 7 6.93 -30.08 3.34
CA THR A 7 6.05 -30.58 4.41
C THR A 7 6.54 -30.22 5.81
N PRO A 8 7.84 -30.32 6.15
CA PRO A 8 8.35 -29.93 7.48
C PRO A 8 8.11 -28.46 7.83
N LEU A 9 8.07 -27.57 6.84
CA LEU A 9 7.97 -26.12 7.01
C LEU A 9 6.51 -25.65 7.15
N PHE A 10 5.56 -26.38 6.58
CA PHE A 10 4.15 -26.01 6.63
C PHE A 10 3.36 -26.71 7.75
N GLY A 11 4.04 -27.48 8.59
CA GLY A 11 3.47 -28.00 9.84
C GLY A 11 3.11 -26.87 10.82
N ARG A 12 2.18 -27.16 11.73
CA ARG A 12 1.78 -26.23 12.80
C ARG A 12 2.96 -25.94 13.74
N ALA A 13 3.07 -24.71 14.21
CA ALA A 13 4.09 -24.32 15.20
C ALA A 13 3.94 -25.11 16.51
N THR A 14 2.74 -25.60 16.85
CA THR A 14 2.50 -26.50 17.98
C THR A 14 3.26 -27.84 17.90
N ALA A 15 3.72 -28.22 16.70
CA ALA A 15 4.57 -29.40 16.54
C ALA A 15 6.02 -29.16 16.96
N LEU A 16 6.42 -27.91 17.26
CA LEU A 16 7.76 -27.57 17.73
C LEU A 16 7.88 -27.78 19.25
N PRO A 17 8.98 -28.39 19.73
CA PRO A 17 9.26 -28.50 21.15
C PRO A 17 9.28 -27.11 21.83
N GLY A 18 8.44 -26.93 22.86
CA GLY A 18 8.34 -25.67 23.60
C GLY A 18 7.17 -24.77 23.19
N VAL A 19 6.43 -25.11 22.13
CA VAL A 19 5.16 -24.45 21.77
C VAL A 19 3.99 -25.30 22.29
N GLY A 20 3.59 -25.05 23.52
CA GLY A 20 2.51 -25.78 24.19
C GLY A 20 1.13 -25.11 24.01
N PRO A 21 0.05 -25.72 24.53
CA PRO A 21 -1.32 -25.23 24.37
C PRO A 21 -1.55 -23.83 24.95
N LYS A 22 -0.74 -23.41 25.94
CA LYS A 22 -0.79 -22.05 26.51
C LYS A 22 -0.07 -21.00 25.66
N THR A 23 1.03 -21.37 24.98
CA THR A 23 1.83 -20.44 24.17
C THR A 23 1.39 -20.42 22.71
N ALA A 24 0.73 -21.47 22.21
CA ALA A 24 0.26 -21.56 20.84
C ALA A 24 -0.65 -20.40 20.41
N PRO A 25 -1.67 -19.98 21.19
CA PRO A 25 -2.50 -18.83 20.80
C PRO A 25 -1.72 -17.52 20.72
N LEU A 26 -0.62 -17.40 21.48
CA LEU A 26 0.26 -16.23 21.44
C LEU A 26 1.13 -16.23 20.18
N PHE A 27 1.62 -17.40 19.74
CA PHE A 27 2.28 -17.55 18.45
C PHE A 27 1.32 -17.30 17.29
N ASP A 28 0.06 -17.76 17.39
CA ASP A 28 -0.98 -17.48 16.40
C ASP A 28 -1.22 -15.97 16.28
N ARG A 29 -1.34 -15.26 17.41
CA ARG A 29 -1.48 -13.79 17.43
C ARG A 29 -0.27 -13.07 16.84
N LEU A 30 0.94 -13.59 17.07
CA LEU A 30 2.17 -12.95 16.60
C LEU A 30 2.43 -13.19 15.10
N LEU A 31 2.21 -14.41 14.61
CA LEU A 31 2.71 -14.87 13.31
C LEU A 31 1.62 -15.25 12.31
N ALA A 32 0.45 -15.66 12.79
CA ALA A 32 -0.59 -16.16 11.91
C ALA A 32 -1.39 -15.03 11.26
N ARG A 33 -1.92 -15.32 10.08
CA ARG A 33 -2.93 -14.47 9.46
C ARG A 33 -4.22 -14.52 10.30
N PRO A 34 -5.07 -13.47 10.27
CA PRO A 34 -6.36 -13.48 10.97
C PRO A 34 -7.17 -14.75 10.63
N GLY A 35 -7.54 -15.53 11.65
CA GLY A 35 -8.28 -16.78 11.49
C GLY A 35 -7.44 -18.02 11.12
N ALA A 36 -6.11 -17.93 11.07
CA ALA A 36 -5.20 -19.04 10.82
C ALA A 36 -4.35 -19.39 12.06
N GLN A 37 -3.70 -20.55 12.01
CA GLN A 37 -2.72 -20.99 13.02
C GLN A 37 -1.30 -20.78 12.51
N ALA A 38 -0.37 -20.47 13.42
CA ALA A 38 1.03 -20.25 13.11
C ALA A 38 1.70 -21.55 12.64
N ARG A 39 2.56 -21.44 11.62
CA ARG A 39 3.33 -22.56 11.05
C ARG A 39 4.82 -22.35 11.24
N VAL A 40 5.59 -23.42 11.02
CA VAL A 40 7.06 -23.37 11.11
C VAL A 40 7.65 -22.33 10.15
N VAL A 41 7.14 -22.23 8.92
CA VAL A 41 7.55 -21.24 7.92
C VAL A 41 7.28 -19.80 8.35
N ASP A 42 6.18 -19.54 9.06
CA ASP A 42 5.87 -18.18 9.53
C ASP A 42 6.88 -17.73 10.59
N LEU A 43 7.38 -18.66 11.40
CA LEU A 43 8.44 -18.40 12.38
C LEU A 43 9.82 -18.19 11.73
N LEU A 44 10.11 -18.94 10.66
CA LEU A 44 11.32 -18.75 9.86
C LEU A 44 11.33 -17.41 9.11
N PHE A 45 10.17 -16.85 8.79
CA PHE A 45 10.10 -15.52 8.17
C PHE A 45 9.99 -14.37 9.19
N HIS A 46 9.90 -14.69 10.48
CA HIS A 46 9.92 -13.71 11.56
C HIS A 46 11.37 -13.34 11.93
N LEU A 47 11.97 -12.45 11.14
CA LEU A 47 13.36 -12.05 11.31
C LEU A 47 13.58 -11.19 12.58
N PRO A 48 14.77 -11.22 13.20
CA PRO A 48 15.08 -10.38 14.34
C PRO A 48 15.11 -8.90 13.97
N VAL A 49 14.67 -8.05 14.90
CA VAL A 49 14.60 -6.59 14.76
C VAL A 49 15.74 -5.87 15.47
N ASN A 50 16.36 -6.53 16.45
CA ASN A 50 17.52 -6.00 17.17
C ASN A 50 18.44 -7.15 17.61
N ILE A 51 19.60 -6.83 18.18
CA ILE A 51 20.46 -7.79 18.88
C ILE A 51 20.79 -7.28 20.27
N ILE A 52 21.07 -8.23 21.16
CA ILE A 52 21.80 -7.96 22.38
C ILE A 52 23.23 -8.45 22.19
N ASP A 53 24.16 -7.51 22.15
CA ASP A 53 25.60 -7.80 22.06
C ASP A 53 26.13 -8.16 23.46
N ARG A 54 26.59 -9.40 23.60
CA ARG A 54 27.24 -9.97 24.79
C ARG A 54 28.67 -10.43 24.48
N SER A 55 29.25 -9.95 23.39
CA SER A 55 30.62 -10.26 22.97
C SER A 55 31.65 -9.63 23.91
N GLN A 56 31.31 -8.47 24.49
CA GLN A 56 32.18 -7.76 25.41
C GLN A 56 32.21 -8.44 26.78
N ARG A 57 33.40 -8.96 27.11
CA ARG A 57 33.71 -9.60 28.39
C ARG A 57 34.85 -8.88 29.12
N PRO A 58 34.66 -7.59 29.47
CA PRO A 58 35.71 -6.80 30.12
C PRO A 58 35.89 -7.23 31.59
N THR A 59 37.01 -6.83 32.18
CA THR A 59 37.13 -6.75 33.64
C THR A 59 36.20 -5.65 34.17
N ILE A 60 35.87 -5.70 35.45
CA ILE A 60 34.99 -4.72 36.09
C ILE A 60 35.49 -3.32 35.81
N ALA A 61 36.78 -3.01 36.02
CA ALA A 61 37.33 -1.66 35.84
C ALA A 61 37.22 -1.15 34.39
N ALA A 62 37.45 -2.02 33.41
CA ALA A 62 37.43 -1.68 31.98
C ALA A 62 36.01 -1.72 31.36
N ALA A 63 35.00 -2.13 32.12
CA ALA A 63 33.64 -2.21 31.61
C ALA A 63 33.08 -0.82 31.26
N PRO A 64 32.58 -0.61 30.02
CA PRO A 64 31.93 0.63 29.65
C PRO A 64 30.64 0.84 30.47
N LEU A 65 30.43 2.07 30.93
CA LEU A 65 29.18 2.47 31.59
C LEU A 65 28.05 2.55 30.55
N ASP A 66 26.83 2.30 31.01
CA ASP A 66 25.59 2.38 30.22
C ASP A 66 25.50 1.43 29.01
N MET A 67 26.37 0.42 28.97
CA MET A 67 26.36 -0.62 27.94
C MET A 67 26.09 -2.00 28.55
N GLN A 68 25.60 -2.91 27.71
CA GLN A 68 25.37 -4.29 28.09
C GLN A 68 26.71 -5.04 28.03
N VAL A 69 27.11 -5.63 29.16
CA VAL A 69 28.39 -6.33 29.29
C VAL A 69 28.20 -7.66 30.01
N VAL A 70 29.19 -8.55 29.89
CA VAL A 70 29.25 -9.78 30.67
C VAL A 70 30.53 -9.78 31.49
N ILE A 71 30.42 -9.67 32.81
CA ILE A 71 31.58 -9.66 33.72
C ILE A 71 31.76 -11.02 34.40
N LYS A 72 33.01 -11.41 34.64
CA LYS A 72 33.36 -12.55 35.49
C LYS A 72 33.68 -12.01 36.88
N ALA A 73 32.86 -12.32 37.87
CA ALA A 73 33.04 -11.80 39.22
C ALA A 73 32.81 -12.87 40.29
N ARG A 74 33.50 -12.72 41.42
CA ARG A 74 33.31 -13.52 42.63
C ARG A 74 32.29 -12.84 43.54
N VAL A 75 31.36 -13.62 44.08
CA VAL A 75 30.33 -13.11 45.01
C VAL A 75 30.92 -12.95 46.41
N VAL A 76 30.83 -11.75 46.98
CA VAL A 76 31.53 -11.38 48.23
C VAL A 76 30.58 -11.19 49.40
N ASP A 77 29.45 -10.50 49.18
CA ASP A 77 28.53 -10.10 50.25
C ASP A 77 27.08 -10.10 49.76
N HIS A 78 26.16 -10.45 50.66
CA HIS A 78 24.72 -10.45 50.43
C HIS A 78 24.05 -9.54 51.48
N ARG A 79 23.51 -8.41 51.02
CA ARG A 79 22.78 -7.47 51.87
C ARG A 79 21.30 -7.62 51.66
N ARG A 80 20.69 -8.41 52.54
CA ARG A 80 19.24 -8.61 52.58
C ARG A 80 18.54 -7.40 53.20
N PRO A 81 17.39 -6.96 52.66
CA PRO A 81 16.54 -6.00 53.36
C PRO A 81 15.95 -6.65 54.63
N GLN A 82 16.18 -6.06 55.80
CA GLN A 82 15.65 -6.54 57.09
C GLN A 82 14.86 -5.44 57.84
N GLY A 83 13.85 -5.85 58.62
CA GLY A 83 13.15 -4.99 59.59
C GLY A 83 12.36 -3.81 58.99
N ARG A 84 12.43 -2.63 59.63
CA ARG A 84 11.72 -1.37 59.28
C ARG A 84 12.06 -0.82 57.88
N TYR A 85 13.07 -1.40 57.22
CA TYR A 85 13.56 -1.06 55.88
C TYR A 85 13.18 -2.10 54.80
N GLY A 86 12.14 -2.92 55.02
CA GLY A 86 11.69 -3.97 54.08
C GLY A 86 11.28 -3.53 52.66
N LYS A 87 11.35 -2.23 52.35
CA LYS A 87 11.18 -1.67 50.99
C LYS A 87 12.52 -1.44 50.25
N GLN A 88 13.67 -1.69 50.89
CA GLN A 88 14.98 -1.55 50.26
C GLN A 88 15.26 -2.74 49.31
N PRO A 89 16.01 -2.51 48.21
CA PRO A 89 16.39 -3.58 47.30
C PRO A 89 17.40 -4.55 47.94
N TYR A 90 17.36 -5.81 47.49
CA TYR A 90 18.41 -6.79 47.80
C TYR A 90 19.67 -6.41 47.04
N ARG A 91 20.80 -6.31 47.73
CA ARG A 91 22.09 -5.95 47.12
C ARG A 91 23.08 -7.10 47.27
N VAL A 92 23.76 -7.44 46.18
CA VAL A 92 24.84 -8.45 46.17
C VAL A 92 26.11 -7.75 45.71
N MET A 93 27.17 -7.80 46.52
CA MET A 93 28.47 -7.28 46.13
C MET A 93 29.25 -8.36 45.39
N VAL A 94 29.76 -8.01 44.21
CA VAL A 94 30.64 -8.87 43.43
C VAL A 94 31.92 -8.14 43.10
N GLU A 95 33.04 -8.86 43.08
CA GLU A 95 34.37 -8.30 42.83
C GLU A 95 35.15 -9.13 41.81
N ASP A 96 36.11 -8.49 41.15
CA ASP A 96 37.17 -9.13 40.38
C ASP A 96 38.54 -8.55 40.80
N GLU A 97 39.60 -8.90 40.08
CA GLU A 97 40.96 -8.42 40.38
C GLU A 97 41.13 -6.90 40.19
N THR A 98 40.16 -6.21 39.60
CA THR A 98 40.24 -4.82 39.15
C THR A 98 39.25 -3.88 39.83
N GLY A 99 38.19 -4.39 40.46
CA GLY A 99 37.22 -3.57 41.20
C GLY A 99 35.98 -4.33 41.66
N ASP A 100 34.98 -3.59 42.14
CA ASP A 100 33.72 -4.09 42.68
C ASP A 100 32.49 -3.51 41.95
N VAL A 101 31.39 -4.27 41.95
CA VAL A 101 30.09 -3.87 41.41
C VAL A 101 28.98 -4.34 42.35
N GLU A 102 28.02 -3.45 42.63
CA GLU A 102 26.83 -3.78 43.41
C GLU A 102 25.68 -4.23 42.49
N LEU A 103 25.25 -5.50 42.59
CA LEU A 103 24.04 -5.98 41.90
C LEU A 103 22.82 -5.61 42.74
N VAL A 104 21.85 -4.92 42.14
CA VAL A 104 20.66 -4.41 42.83
C VAL A 104 19.41 -5.09 42.30
N PHE A 105 18.63 -5.70 43.18
CA PHE A 105 17.37 -6.37 42.84
C PHE A 105 16.19 -5.75 43.61
N PHE A 106 15.22 -5.20 42.90
CA PHE A 106 13.94 -4.76 43.47
C PHE A 106 12.91 -5.90 43.43
N LEU A 107 12.21 -6.16 44.55
CA LEU A 107 11.09 -7.13 44.62
C LEU A 107 11.43 -8.57 44.16
N ALA A 108 12.70 -8.97 44.16
CA ALA A 108 13.14 -10.28 43.72
C ALA A 108 13.11 -11.33 44.84
N ASN A 109 12.94 -12.60 44.46
CA ASN A 109 12.94 -13.72 45.40
C ASN A 109 14.36 -13.97 45.96
N ALA A 110 14.54 -13.73 47.27
CA ALA A 110 15.82 -13.89 47.96
C ALA A 110 16.42 -15.30 47.84
N ASP A 111 15.58 -16.34 47.86
CA ASP A 111 16.05 -17.73 47.75
C ASP A 111 16.62 -18.03 46.36
N TRP A 112 16.09 -17.39 45.32
CA TRP A 112 16.62 -17.53 43.95
C TRP A 112 17.96 -16.81 43.80
N ILE A 113 18.10 -15.62 44.40
CA ILE A 113 19.35 -14.85 44.38
C ILE A 113 20.46 -15.67 45.02
N GLU A 114 20.23 -16.28 46.17
CA GLU A 114 21.28 -17.04 46.89
C GLU A 114 21.67 -18.34 46.23
N ARG A 115 20.71 -19.00 45.57
CA ARG A 115 21.02 -20.19 44.78
C ARG A 115 21.81 -19.86 43.51
N SER A 116 21.48 -18.73 42.86
CA SER A 116 22.14 -18.31 41.61
C SER A 116 23.51 -17.66 41.86
N LEU A 117 23.63 -16.91 42.96
CA LEU A 117 24.83 -16.22 43.42
C LEU A 117 25.25 -16.75 44.82
N PRO A 118 25.86 -17.95 44.93
CA PRO A 118 26.38 -18.41 46.22
C PRO A 118 27.60 -17.60 46.65
N LEU A 119 27.71 -17.26 47.93
CA LEU A 119 28.88 -16.58 48.50
C LEU A 119 30.17 -17.36 48.18
N GLY A 120 31.20 -16.63 47.73
CA GLY A 120 32.51 -17.19 47.34
C GLY A 120 32.55 -17.83 45.96
N ALA A 121 31.42 -18.04 45.28
CA ALA A 121 31.40 -18.62 43.94
C ALA A 121 31.75 -17.57 42.87
N THR A 122 32.45 -18.00 41.82
CA THR A 122 32.64 -17.21 40.60
C THR A 122 31.47 -17.42 39.65
N ARG A 123 30.91 -16.33 39.14
CA ARG A 123 29.78 -16.30 38.21
C ARG A 123 30.05 -15.32 37.07
N TRP A 124 29.44 -15.62 35.92
CA TRP A 124 29.37 -14.73 34.78
C TRP A 124 28.05 -13.99 34.82
N ILE A 125 28.09 -12.66 34.94
CA ILE A 125 26.91 -11.84 35.17
C ILE A 125 26.75 -10.91 33.97
N SER A 126 25.62 -11.03 33.28
CA SER A 126 25.24 -10.18 32.15
C SER A 126 24.26 -9.13 32.60
N GLY A 127 24.50 -7.88 32.22
CA GLY A 127 23.60 -6.77 32.47
C GLY A 127 24.22 -5.44 32.09
N ARG A 128 23.47 -4.37 32.37
CA ARG A 128 23.93 -3.00 32.16
C ARG A 128 24.62 -2.48 33.42
N ILE A 129 25.86 -2.02 33.29
CA ILE A 129 26.57 -1.38 34.40
C ILE A 129 26.28 0.13 34.35
N GLU A 130 25.79 0.67 35.45
CA GLU A 130 25.48 2.07 35.64
C GLU A 130 26.35 2.64 36.76
N LEU A 131 26.57 3.95 36.76
CA LEU A 131 27.25 4.65 37.84
C LEU A 131 26.20 5.40 38.68
N TYR A 132 26.05 5.01 39.94
CA TYR A 132 25.12 5.63 40.87
C TYR A 132 25.81 5.95 42.19
N ASP A 133 25.74 7.20 42.64
CA ASP A 133 26.39 7.68 43.86
C ASP A 133 27.90 7.36 43.92
N GLY A 134 28.58 7.49 42.77
CA GLY A 134 30.01 7.19 42.62
C GLY A 134 30.37 5.70 42.65
N ARG A 135 29.38 4.79 42.74
CA ARG A 135 29.58 3.33 42.74
C ARG A 135 29.04 2.70 41.47
N ARG A 136 29.74 1.67 40.98
CA ARG A 136 29.26 0.87 39.85
C ARG A 136 28.18 -0.08 40.35
N GLN A 137 27.02 -0.02 39.73
CA GLN A 137 25.90 -0.90 40.06
C GLN A 137 25.33 -1.55 38.80
N MET A 138 24.76 -2.73 38.96
CA MET A 138 23.99 -3.41 37.92
C MET A 138 22.60 -3.69 38.47
N VAL A 139 21.63 -2.90 38.01
CA VAL A 139 20.24 -3.05 38.41
C VAL A 139 19.61 -4.18 37.60
N HIS A 140 19.08 -5.20 38.26
CA HIS A 140 18.46 -6.38 37.64
C HIS A 140 19.34 -7.03 36.55
N PRO A 141 20.40 -7.76 36.92
CA PRO A 141 21.17 -8.55 35.98
C PRO A 141 20.28 -9.42 35.09
N ASP A 142 20.53 -9.40 33.78
CA ASP A 142 19.76 -10.16 32.79
C ASP A 142 19.95 -11.66 32.95
N ARG A 143 21.19 -12.07 33.24
CA ARG A 143 21.57 -13.48 33.41
C ARG A 143 22.71 -13.61 34.42
N VAL A 144 22.60 -14.63 35.27
CA VAL A 144 23.69 -15.13 36.11
C VAL A 144 24.01 -16.55 35.65
N LEU A 145 25.24 -16.77 35.19
CA LEU A 145 25.68 -18.00 34.55
C LEU A 145 26.91 -18.57 35.26
N ASP A 146 27.06 -19.89 35.16
CA ASP A 146 28.28 -20.61 35.50
C ASP A 146 29.19 -20.75 34.26
N GLU A 147 30.30 -21.46 34.42
CA GLU A 147 31.29 -21.65 33.34
C GLU A 147 30.74 -22.48 32.17
N ALA A 148 29.85 -23.44 32.45
CA ALA A 148 29.15 -24.20 31.41
C ALA A 148 28.09 -23.34 30.68
N GLY A 149 27.41 -22.44 31.40
CA GLY A 149 26.40 -21.54 30.87
C GLY A 149 26.98 -20.46 29.95
N ILE A 150 28.13 -19.87 30.30
CA ILE A 150 28.80 -18.88 29.43
C ILE A 150 29.35 -19.52 28.15
N ALA A 151 29.84 -20.76 28.22
CA ALA A 151 30.34 -21.48 27.05
C ALA A 151 29.25 -21.75 26.01
N ARG A 152 27.99 -21.83 26.43
CA ARG A 152 26.82 -22.02 25.55
C ARG A 152 26.16 -20.70 25.13
N LEU A 153 26.57 -19.57 25.71
CA LEU A 153 25.98 -18.28 25.42
C LEU A 153 26.55 -17.73 24.10
N PRO A 154 25.73 -17.48 23.07
CA PRO A 154 26.22 -16.86 21.86
C PRO A 154 26.67 -15.42 22.13
N PRO A 155 27.68 -14.93 21.41
CA PRO A 155 28.19 -13.56 21.59
C PRO A 155 27.12 -12.51 21.25
N CYS A 156 26.22 -12.80 20.32
CA CYS A 156 25.09 -11.94 19.99
C CYS A 156 23.79 -12.74 20.08
N GLU A 157 22.82 -12.22 20.83
CA GLU A 157 21.49 -12.82 20.92
C GLU A 157 20.49 -12.02 20.07
N PRO A 158 19.77 -12.66 19.15
CA PRO A 158 18.75 -11.98 18.34
C PRO A 158 17.54 -11.60 19.19
N VAL A 159 17.00 -10.41 18.93
CA VAL A 159 15.76 -9.90 19.54
C VAL A 159 14.68 -9.86 18.47
N TYR A 160 13.56 -10.53 18.75
CA TYR A 160 12.41 -10.63 17.86
C TYR A 160 11.30 -9.68 18.28
N GLY A 161 10.42 -9.33 17.35
CA GLY A 161 9.13 -8.73 17.69
C GLY A 161 8.30 -9.70 18.56
N LEU A 162 7.62 -9.18 19.58
CA LEU A 162 6.86 -9.96 20.55
C LEU A 162 5.40 -9.50 20.61
N THR A 163 4.54 -10.36 21.13
CA THR A 163 3.16 -10.02 21.50
C THR A 163 3.00 -10.11 23.01
N GLU A 164 1.97 -9.44 23.55
CA GLU A 164 1.69 -9.43 24.98
C GLU A 164 1.58 -10.85 25.55
N GLY A 165 2.28 -11.11 26.65
CA GLY A 165 2.32 -12.43 27.31
C GLY A 165 3.33 -13.42 26.74
N LEU A 166 3.98 -13.14 25.59
CA LEU A 166 4.98 -14.03 25.00
C LEU A 166 6.41 -13.61 25.40
N GLN A 167 7.13 -14.49 26.09
CA GLN A 167 8.50 -14.21 26.52
C GLN A 167 9.53 -14.48 25.41
N PRO A 168 10.60 -13.66 25.29
CA PRO A 168 11.62 -13.79 24.22
C PRO A 168 12.23 -15.19 24.10
N ARG A 169 12.49 -15.86 25.24
CA ARG A 169 13.09 -17.20 25.28
C ARG A 169 12.29 -18.26 24.52
N PHE A 170 10.96 -18.14 24.47
CA PHE A 170 10.12 -19.10 23.76
C PHE A 170 10.24 -18.92 22.24
N VAL A 171 10.31 -17.67 21.77
CA VAL A 171 10.52 -17.37 20.35
C VAL A 171 11.89 -17.86 19.92
N LEU A 172 12.95 -17.53 20.67
CA LEU A 172 14.32 -18.01 20.41
C LEU A 172 14.39 -19.53 20.26
N ARG A 173 13.83 -20.26 21.23
CA ARG A 173 13.83 -21.73 21.21
C ARG A 173 13.04 -22.27 20.02
N ALA A 174 11.85 -21.74 19.77
CA ALA A 174 11.02 -22.18 18.66
C ALA A 174 11.71 -21.92 17.30
N THR A 175 12.39 -20.79 17.15
CA THR A 175 13.13 -20.44 15.92
C THR A 175 14.30 -21.39 15.68
N GLU A 176 15.07 -21.73 16.71
CA GLU A 176 16.15 -22.72 16.60
C GLU A 176 15.63 -24.11 16.21
N GLU A 177 14.52 -24.55 16.79
CA GLU A 177 13.85 -25.80 16.40
C GLU A 177 13.30 -25.75 14.97
N ALA A 178 12.84 -24.59 14.51
CA ALA A 178 12.39 -24.38 13.15
C ALA A 178 13.57 -24.42 12.15
N LEU A 179 14.70 -23.79 12.49
CA LEU A 179 15.93 -23.83 11.68
C LEU A 179 16.48 -25.25 11.54
N ALA A 180 16.36 -26.07 12.59
CA ALA A 180 16.77 -27.47 12.56
C ALA A 180 15.91 -28.33 11.61
N ARG A 181 14.69 -27.88 11.28
CA ARG A 181 13.78 -28.56 10.34
C ARG A 181 13.92 -28.08 8.89
N LEU A 182 14.88 -27.19 8.60
CA LEU A 182 15.13 -26.75 7.23
C LEU A 182 15.59 -27.92 6.36
N PRO A 183 14.84 -28.28 5.31
CA PRO A 183 15.27 -29.28 4.35
C PRO A 183 16.39 -28.71 3.46
N ASP A 184 17.10 -29.59 2.76
CA ASP A 184 18.04 -29.18 1.71
C ASP A 184 17.25 -28.74 0.48
N LEU A 185 17.06 -27.43 0.32
CA LEU A 185 16.25 -26.86 -0.75
C LEU A 185 17.08 -26.71 -2.04
N PRO A 186 16.50 -27.03 -3.21
CA PRO A 186 17.21 -26.86 -4.47
C PRO A 186 17.50 -25.38 -4.74
N GLU A 187 18.59 -25.09 -5.45
CA GLU A 187 18.91 -23.74 -5.87
C GLU A 187 18.02 -23.32 -7.05
N TRP A 188 17.42 -22.13 -6.95
CA TRP A 188 16.48 -21.59 -7.94
C TRP A 188 16.99 -20.30 -8.60
N LEU A 189 17.97 -19.61 -7.99
CA LEU A 189 18.59 -18.45 -8.60
C LEU A 189 19.34 -18.85 -9.87
N GLU A 190 19.30 -17.96 -10.85
CA GLU A 190 20.06 -18.14 -12.08
C GLU A 190 21.58 -18.13 -11.76
N PRO A 191 22.40 -19.04 -12.33
CA PRO A 191 23.81 -19.16 -11.99
C PRO A 191 24.63 -17.86 -12.15
N SER A 192 24.38 -17.07 -13.19
CA SER A 192 25.03 -15.77 -13.38
C SER A 192 24.58 -14.73 -12.35
N VAL A 193 23.31 -14.73 -11.95
CA VAL A 193 22.80 -13.87 -10.86
C VAL A 193 23.46 -14.23 -9.53
N ARG A 194 23.57 -15.52 -9.22
CA ARG A 194 24.24 -16.00 -8.00
C ARG A 194 25.73 -15.66 -8.00
N ALA A 195 26.41 -15.87 -9.12
CA ALA A 195 27.83 -15.55 -9.27
C ALA A 195 28.11 -14.05 -9.16
N ALA A 196 27.28 -13.20 -9.77
CA ALA A 196 27.46 -11.75 -9.74
C ALA A 196 27.13 -11.12 -8.38
N SER A 197 26.23 -11.72 -7.61
CA SER A 197 25.71 -11.13 -6.37
C SER A 197 26.42 -11.62 -5.10
N ASN A 198 27.27 -12.66 -5.20
CA ASN A 198 27.97 -13.31 -4.09
C ASN A 198 27.04 -13.64 -2.89
N LEU A 199 25.79 -14.01 -3.19
CA LEU A 199 24.77 -14.27 -2.18
C LEU A 199 24.88 -15.71 -1.66
N PRO A 200 24.67 -15.93 -0.35
CA PRO A 200 24.66 -17.28 0.23
C PRO A 200 23.50 -18.13 -0.32
N ALA A 201 23.53 -19.44 -0.07
CA ALA A 201 22.39 -20.31 -0.34
C ALA A 201 21.20 -19.94 0.57
N PHE A 202 19.97 -20.25 0.17
CA PHE A 202 18.78 -19.85 0.94
C PHE A 202 18.81 -20.33 2.41
N ALA A 203 19.15 -21.60 2.66
CA ALA A 203 19.21 -22.14 4.01
C ALA A 203 20.32 -21.47 4.85
N GLU A 204 21.45 -21.11 4.24
CA GLU A 204 22.53 -20.37 4.90
C GLU A 204 22.11 -18.94 5.22
N ALA A 205 21.43 -18.28 4.26
CA ALA A 205 20.89 -16.94 4.43
C ALA A 205 19.90 -16.88 5.60
N LEU A 206 19.00 -17.87 5.71
CA LEU A 206 18.02 -17.93 6.78
C LEU A 206 18.70 -18.15 8.14
N ARG A 207 19.67 -19.07 8.23
CA ARG A 207 20.46 -19.28 9.45
C ARG A 207 21.23 -18.02 9.85
N ALA A 208 21.89 -17.35 8.91
CA ALA A 208 22.63 -16.12 9.15
C ALA A 208 21.72 -14.96 9.58
N ALA A 209 20.51 -14.85 9.00
CA ALA A 209 19.54 -13.82 9.37
C ALA A 209 19.02 -14.02 10.80
N HIS A 210 18.86 -15.27 11.25
CA HIS A 210 18.44 -15.60 12.61
C HIS A 210 19.58 -15.67 13.63
N ARG A 211 20.84 -15.76 13.17
CA ARG A 211 22.05 -15.73 14.02
C ARG A 211 22.94 -14.54 13.66
N PRO A 212 22.45 -13.30 13.84
CA PRO A 212 23.20 -12.10 13.49
C PRO A 212 24.45 -11.95 14.36
N GLU A 213 25.60 -11.77 13.73
CA GLU A 213 26.89 -11.60 14.44
C GLU A 213 27.11 -10.15 14.88
N SER A 214 26.40 -9.18 14.31
CA SER A 214 26.50 -7.76 14.65
C SER A 214 25.27 -6.97 14.24
N LEU A 215 25.15 -5.72 14.70
CA LEU A 215 24.07 -4.81 14.27
C LEU A 215 24.05 -4.62 12.75
N LYS A 216 25.20 -4.72 12.08
CA LYS A 216 25.29 -4.64 10.61
C LYS A 216 24.56 -5.80 9.93
N ALA A 217 24.45 -6.97 10.57
CA ALA A 217 23.73 -8.12 10.02
C ALA A 217 22.20 -7.93 10.01
N LEU A 218 21.67 -6.94 10.73
CA LEU A 218 20.26 -6.57 10.70
C LEU A 218 19.90 -5.65 9.54
N SER A 219 20.90 -5.02 8.91
CA SER A 219 20.70 -4.12 7.78
C SER A 219 20.02 -4.86 6.62
N PRO A 220 19.00 -4.28 5.96
CA PRO A 220 18.41 -4.85 4.74
C PRO A 220 19.47 -5.13 3.66
N GLN A 221 20.56 -4.36 3.63
CA GLN A 221 21.65 -4.52 2.68
C GLN A 221 22.60 -5.69 3.01
N HIS A 222 22.42 -6.38 4.13
CA HIS A 222 23.23 -7.54 4.47
C HIS A 222 22.98 -8.70 3.48
N PRO A 223 24.01 -9.42 3.00
CA PRO A 223 23.86 -10.45 1.96
C PRO A 223 22.81 -11.52 2.28
N ALA A 224 22.71 -11.93 3.55
CA ALA A 224 21.69 -12.88 3.99
C ALA A 224 20.25 -12.33 3.81
N ARG A 225 20.02 -11.05 4.14
CA ARG A 225 18.71 -10.42 3.98
C ARG A 225 18.40 -10.09 2.53
N GLN A 226 19.41 -9.67 1.76
CA GLN A 226 19.28 -9.47 0.32
C GLN A 226 18.91 -10.77 -0.41
N ARG A 227 19.51 -11.91 -0.02
CA ARG A 227 19.17 -13.23 -0.57
C ARG A 227 17.70 -13.55 -0.32
N LEU A 228 17.24 -13.45 0.93
CA LEU A 228 15.86 -13.74 1.30
C LEU A 228 14.85 -12.79 0.61
N ALA A 229 15.20 -11.50 0.51
CA ALA A 229 14.40 -10.51 -0.21
C ALA A 229 14.33 -10.82 -1.71
N LEU A 230 15.45 -11.14 -2.35
CA LEU A 230 15.48 -11.52 -3.77
C LEU A 230 14.60 -12.73 -4.05
N ASP A 231 14.65 -13.74 -3.18
CA ASP A 231 13.86 -14.97 -3.31
C ASP A 231 12.35 -14.67 -3.22
N GLU A 232 11.92 -13.82 -2.28
CA GLU A 232 10.53 -13.39 -2.17
C GLU A 232 10.06 -12.56 -3.38
N LEU A 233 10.92 -11.66 -3.86
CA LEU A 233 10.66 -10.83 -5.04
C LEU A 233 10.56 -11.67 -6.31
N LEU A 234 11.46 -12.63 -6.50
CA LEU A 234 11.46 -13.56 -7.62
C LEU A 234 10.20 -14.42 -7.64
N ALA A 235 9.81 -15.00 -6.49
CA ALA A 235 8.56 -15.75 -6.36
C ALA A 235 7.36 -14.90 -6.76
N SER A 236 7.35 -13.63 -6.36
CA SER A 236 6.25 -12.69 -6.65
C SER A 236 6.20 -12.30 -8.13
N GLN A 237 7.36 -12.01 -8.74
CA GLN A 237 7.45 -11.68 -10.18
C GLN A 237 7.07 -12.87 -11.07
N LEU A 238 7.49 -14.09 -10.70
CA LEU A 238 7.08 -15.31 -11.39
C LEU A 238 5.58 -15.56 -11.30
N ALA A 239 5.02 -15.45 -10.10
CA ALA A 239 3.61 -15.65 -9.89
C ALA A 239 2.78 -14.69 -10.75
N LEU A 240 3.17 -13.41 -10.75
CA LEU A 240 2.53 -12.38 -11.54
C LEU A 240 2.58 -12.67 -13.04
N ARG A 241 3.77 -13.02 -13.57
CA ARG A 241 3.94 -13.29 -15.00
C ARG A 241 3.24 -14.57 -15.46
N LEU A 242 3.21 -15.63 -14.64
CA LEU A 242 2.45 -16.84 -14.93
C LEU A 242 0.95 -16.56 -15.00
N THR A 243 0.43 -15.76 -14.07
CA THR A 243 -0.95 -15.29 -14.10
C THR A 243 -1.24 -14.47 -15.35
N ARG A 244 -0.37 -13.50 -15.68
CA ARG A 244 -0.45 -12.71 -16.93
C ARG A 244 -0.45 -13.58 -18.18
N ALA A 245 0.48 -14.52 -18.30
CA ALA A 245 0.63 -15.35 -19.49
C ALA A 245 -0.65 -16.17 -19.77
N LYS A 246 -1.36 -16.59 -18.72
CA LYS A 246 -2.62 -17.33 -18.85
C LYS A 246 -3.84 -16.43 -19.05
N MET A 247 -3.89 -15.26 -18.42
CA MET A 247 -4.96 -14.27 -18.65
C MET A 247 -4.87 -13.61 -20.02
N ARG A 248 -3.66 -13.28 -20.48
CA ARG A 248 -3.41 -12.86 -21.87
C ARG A 248 -3.86 -13.94 -22.86
N ARG A 249 -3.81 -15.22 -22.48
CA ARG A 249 -4.27 -16.37 -23.29
C ARG A 249 -5.78 -16.56 -23.36
N LEU A 250 -6.60 -15.69 -22.74
CA LEU A 250 -8.03 -15.76 -22.95
C LEU A 250 -8.34 -15.30 -24.39
N PRO A 251 -8.96 -16.18 -25.22
CA PRO A 251 -9.31 -15.81 -26.58
C PRO A 251 -10.20 -14.58 -26.57
N GLY A 252 -9.82 -13.59 -27.38
CA GLY A 252 -10.53 -12.34 -27.57
C GLY A 252 -11.40 -12.36 -28.83
N ARG A 253 -11.98 -11.20 -29.13
CA ARG A 253 -12.65 -10.93 -30.40
C ARG A 253 -12.00 -9.70 -31.02
N GLU A 254 -11.61 -9.80 -32.28
CA GLU A 254 -11.01 -8.67 -32.99
C GLU A 254 -12.03 -7.52 -33.11
N ASN A 255 -11.70 -6.38 -32.52
CA ASN A 255 -12.40 -5.10 -32.51
C ASN A 255 -11.63 -4.06 -33.33
N LYS A 256 -11.22 -4.43 -34.55
CA LYS A 256 -10.48 -3.58 -35.47
C LYS A 256 -11.43 -2.73 -36.33
N GLY A 257 -11.71 -1.53 -35.83
CA GLY A 257 -12.50 -0.53 -36.56
C GLY A 257 -11.84 -0.01 -37.84
N ASP A 258 -12.65 0.58 -38.72
CA ASP A 258 -12.22 1.17 -40.00
C ASP A 258 -11.71 2.62 -39.87
N GLY A 259 -11.78 3.20 -38.67
CA GLY A 259 -11.35 4.55 -38.34
C GLY A 259 -12.34 5.65 -38.74
N ARG A 260 -13.50 5.34 -39.33
CA ARG A 260 -14.46 6.35 -39.83
C ARG A 260 -15.09 7.17 -38.71
N ILE A 261 -15.57 6.51 -37.65
CA ILE A 261 -16.22 7.15 -36.50
C ILE A 261 -15.18 7.88 -35.67
N SER A 262 -14.05 7.22 -35.42
CA SER A 262 -12.91 7.77 -34.68
C SER A 262 -12.43 9.07 -35.33
N SER A 263 -12.27 9.09 -36.66
CA SER A 263 -11.85 10.29 -37.40
C SER A 263 -12.88 11.42 -37.32
N ALA A 264 -14.18 11.11 -37.38
CA ALA A 264 -15.24 12.11 -37.22
C ALA A 264 -15.23 12.75 -35.82
N ILE A 265 -15.01 11.93 -34.78
CA ILE A 265 -14.86 12.41 -33.40
C ILE A 265 -13.61 13.29 -33.28
N GLU A 266 -12.46 12.86 -33.82
CA GLU A 266 -11.21 13.62 -33.77
C GLU A 266 -11.34 15.00 -34.44
N VAL A 267 -12.08 15.10 -35.54
CA VAL A 267 -12.37 16.37 -36.23
C VAL A 267 -13.29 17.28 -35.41
N ALA A 268 -14.23 16.71 -34.65
CA ALA A 268 -15.14 17.45 -33.79
C ALA A 268 -14.48 17.99 -32.50
N LEU A 269 -13.26 17.55 -32.17
CA LEU A 269 -12.57 18.00 -30.95
C LEU A 269 -12.15 19.47 -31.06
N PRO A 270 -12.40 20.29 -30.01
CA PRO A 270 -11.97 21.69 -29.98
C PRO A 270 -10.47 21.86 -29.70
N PHE A 271 -9.71 20.76 -29.61
CA PHE A 271 -8.28 20.73 -29.31
C PHE A 271 -7.60 19.57 -30.05
N ARG A 272 -6.26 19.60 -30.11
CA ARG A 272 -5.47 18.51 -30.67
C ARG A 272 -5.07 17.50 -29.61
N LEU A 273 -5.04 16.22 -29.97
CA LEU A 273 -4.54 15.17 -29.10
C LEU A 273 -3.04 15.35 -28.82
N THR A 274 -2.66 15.15 -27.55
CA THR A 274 -1.26 15.14 -27.10
C THR A 274 -0.53 13.90 -27.65
N GLY A 275 0.81 13.90 -27.60
CA GLY A 275 1.61 12.74 -27.98
C GLY A 275 1.28 11.53 -27.10
N ALA A 276 1.12 11.75 -25.80
CA ALA A 276 0.75 10.71 -24.84
C ALA A 276 -0.62 10.09 -25.13
N GLN A 277 -1.62 10.91 -25.50
CA GLN A 277 -2.94 10.42 -25.90
C GLN A 277 -2.89 9.58 -27.17
N ARG A 278 -2.08 9.97 -28.18
CA ARG A 278 -1.89 9.17 -29.40
C ARG A 278 -1.21 7.83 -29.13
N ARG A 279 -0.12 7.82 -28.36
CA ARG A 279 0.55 6.57 -27.95
C ARG A 279 -0.41 5.63 -27.23
N ALA A 280 -1.19 6.14 -26.29
CA ALA A 280 -2.19 5.34 -25.57
C ALA A 280 -3.27 4.78 -26.52
N LEU A 281 -3.71 5.55 -27.51
CA LEU A 281 -4.67 5.08 -28.51
C LEU A 281 -4.08 4.05 -29.48
N GLU A 282 -2.82 4.18 -29.86
CA GLU A 282 -2.09 3.18 -30.65
C GLU A 282 -1.99 1.85 -29.89
N ASP A 283 -1.61 1.90 -28.61
CA ASP A 283 -1.60 0.73 -27.73
C ASP A 283 -2.97 0.06 -27.64
N ILE A 284 -4.04 0.85 -27.40
CA ILE A 284 -5.41 0.34 -27.29
C ILE A 284 -5.87 -0.27 -28.62
N ARG A 285 -5.64 0.40 -29.76
CA ARG A 285 -6.05 -0.10 -31.08
C ARG A 285 -5.29 -1.36 -31.46
N ALA A 286 -4.02 -1.49 -31.07
CA ALA A 286 -3.24 -2.71 -31.27
C ALA A 286 -3.83 -3.89 -30.47
N ASP A 287 -4.21 -3.67 -29.21
CA ASP A 287 -4.83 -4.71 -28.39
C ASP A 287 -6.24 -5.08 -28.88
N LEU A 288 -7.08 -4.08 -29.19
CA LEU A 288 -8.42 -4.29 -29.76
C LEU A 288 -8.36 -5.04 -31.09
N GLY A 289 -7.32 -4.84 -31.89
CA GLY A 289 -7.09 -5.56 -33.14
C GLY A 289 -6.47 -6.95 -32.99
N SER A 290 -6.23 -7.42 -31.76
CA SER A 290 -5.62 -8.73 -31.51
C SER A 290 -6.65 -9.85 -31.39
N ASP A 291 -6.18 -11.10 -31.42
CA ASP A 291 -6.96 -12.31 -31.13
C ASP A 291 -7.12 -12.58 -29.63
N MET A 292 -6.63 -11.66 -28.78
CA MET A 292 -6.61 -11.79 -27.33
C MET A 292 -7.49 -10.72 -26.69
N ARG A 293 -8.09 -11.04 -25.54
CA ARG A 293 -8.88 -10.07 -24.79
C ARG A 293 -7.98 -8.99 -24.19
N MET A 294 -8.26 -7.72 -24.49
CA MET A 294 -7.59 -6.56 -23.90
C MET A 294 -7.97 -6.40 -22.43
N LEU A 295 -6.96 -6.20 -21.58
CA LEU A 295 -7.11 -5.75 -20.20
C LEU A 295 -6.07 -4.65 -19.93
N ARG A 296 -6.49 -3.39 -20.04
CA ARG A 296 -5.58 -2.25 -20.04
C ARG A 296 -5.97 -1.18 -19.02
N LEU A 297 -4.96 -0.63 -18.33
CA LEU A 297 -5.06 0.51 -17.45
C LEU A 297 -4.50 1.77 -18.13
N VAL A 298 -5.36 2.75 -18.37
CA VAL A 298 -4.96 4.11 -18.75
C VAL A 298 -4.86 4.94 -17.49
N GLN A 299 -3.64 5.38 -17.18
CA GLN A 299 -3.38 6.27 -16.06
C GLN A 299 -2.94 7.64 -16.56
N GLY A 300 -3.35 8.67 -15.86
CA GLY A 300 -2.93 10.03 -16.15
C GLY A 300 -3.42 10.98 -15.09
N ASP A 301 -2.79 12.15 -15.02
CA ASP A 301 -3.17 13.20 -14.08
C ASP A 301 -4.63 13.67 -14.28
N VAL A 302 -5.21 14.33 -13.28
CA VAL A 302 -6.55 14.92 -13.39
C VAL A 302 -6.58 15.92 -14.53
N GLY A 303 -7.44 15.67 -15.53
CA GLY A 303 -7.53 16.52 -16.72
C GLY A 303 -6.55 16.16 -17.85
N SER A 304 -5.85 15.02 -17.79
CA SER A 304 -4.99 14.53 -18.90
C SER A 304 -5.75 14.08 -20.15
N GLY A 305 -7.08 14.24 -20.19
CA GLY A 305 -7.93 13.84 -21.31
C GLY A 305 -8.29 12.36 -21.37
N LYS A 306 -8.28 11.62 -20.25
CA LYS A 306 -8.69 10.20 -20.21
C LYS A 306 -10.02 9.92 -20.91
N THR A 307 -11.02 10.79 -20.74
CA THR A 307 -12.32 10.66 -21.39
C THR A 307 -12.25 10.65 -22.92
N VAL A 308 -11.34 11.43 -23.54
CA VAL A 308 -11.20 11.44 -25.02
C VAL A 308 -10.58 10.14 -25.52
N VAL A 309 -9.63 9.58 -24.77
CA VAL A 309 -9.03 8.28 -25.08
C VAL A 309 -10.09 7.18 -24.99
N ALA A 310 -10.93 7.19 -23.95
CA ALA A 310 -12.06 6.27 -23.84
C ALA A 310 -13.08 6.44 -24.97
N ALA A 311 -13.42 7.67 -25.35
CA ALA A 311 -14.36 7.93 -26.44
C ALA A 311 -13.90 7.32 -27.76
N LEU A 312 -12.63 7.51 -28.12
CA LEU A 312 -12.03 7.00 -29.35
C LEU A 312 -11.82 5.48 -29.31
N ALA A 313 -11.56 4.90 -28.13
CA ALA A 313 -11.54 3.44 -27.95
C ALA A 313 -12.94 2.82 -28.16
N MET A 314 -13.98 3.43 -27.57
CA MET A 314 -15.37 2.99 -27.79
C MET A 314 -15.79 3.14 -29.25
N ALA A 315 -15.36 4.22 -29.93
CA ALA A 315 -15.61 4.41 -31.35
C ALA A 315 -15.03 3.28 -32.21
N SER A 316 -13.83 2.80 -31.89
CA SER A 316 -13.18 1.68 -32.62
C SER A 316 -14.00 0.39 -32.53
N VAL A 317 -14.67 0.15 -31.40
CA VAL A 317 -15.56 -1.01 -31.20
C VAL A 317 -16.91 -0.83 -31.92
N VAL A 318 -17.45 0.39 -31.91
CA VAL A 318 -18.70 0.72 -32.63
C VAL A 318 -18.51 0.61 -34.15
N GLU A 319 -17.33 0.91 -34.67
CA GLU A 319 -16.98 0.70 -36.08
C GLU A 319 -17.10 -0.78 -36.50
N CYS A 320 -16.93 -1.73 -35.56
CA CYS A 320 -17.12 -3.16 -35.79
C CYS A 320 -18.60 -3.61 -35.65
N GLY A 321 -19.54 -2.69 -35.43
CA GLY A 321 -20.96 -3.01 -35.22
C GLY A 321 -21.27 -3.55 -33.82
N ARG A 322 -20.38 -3.33 -32.85
CA ARG A 322 -20.55 -3.76 -31.45
C ARG A 322 -20.83 -2.58 -30.52
N GLN A 323 -21.40 -2.87 -29.37
CA GLN A 323 -21.70 -1.90 -28.33
C GLN A 323 -20.49 -1.68 -27.42
N ALA A 324 -20.41 -0.51 -26.82
CA ALA A 324 -19.47 -0.21 -25.74
C ALA A 324 -20.19 0.36 -24.52
N ALA A 325 -19.59 0.20 -23.34
CA ALA A 325 -20.13 0.71 -22.09
C ALA A 325 -19.08 1.51 -21.32
N LEU A 326 -19.48 2.64 -20.71
CA LEU A 326 -18.68 3.43 -19.79
C LEU A 326 -19.34 3.48 -18.41
N MET A 327 -18.70 2.87 -17.43
CA MET A 327 -19.16 2.83 -16.05
C MET A 327 -18.43 3.87 -15.20
N ALA A 328 -19.21 4.71 -14.51
CA ALA A 328 -18.73 5.74 -13.59
C ALA A 328 -19.25 5.50 -12.15
N PRO A 329 -18.50 5.90 -11.10
CA PRO A 329 -18.81 5.52 -9.71
C PRO A 329 -20.06 6.20 -9.15
N THR A 330 -20.41 7.38 -9.69
CA THR A 330 -21.57 8.14 -9.24
C THR A 330 -22.40 8.59 -10.42
N GLU A 331 -23.67 8.84 -10.15
CA GLU A 331 -24.61 9.32 -11.15
C GLU A 331 -24.21 10.66 -11.75
N ILE A 332 -23.70 11.58 -10.93
CA ILE A 332 -23.22 12.87 -11.41
C ILE A 332 -22.09 12.68 -12.43
N LEU A 333 -21.13 11.79 -12.15
CA LEU A 333 -20.05 11.50 -13.08
C LEU A 333 -20.54 10.82 -14.36
N ALA A 334 -21.46 9.86 -14.25
CA ALA A 334 -22.07 9.22 -15.42
C ALA A 334 -22.77 10.25 -16.32
N ARG A 335 -23.55 11.16 -15.72
CA ARG A 335 -24.23 12.25 -16.44
C ARG A 335 -23.23 13.20 -17.09
N GLN A 336 -22.17 13.60 -16.40
CA GLN A 336 -21.13 14.46 -16.96
C GLN A 336 -20.41 13.81 -18.14
N HIS A 337 -20.07 12.52 -18.04
CA HIS A 337 -19.49 11.79 -19.17
C HIS A 337 -20.48 11.75 -20.33
N TYR A 338 -21.74 11.46 -20.08
CA TYR A 338 -22.78 11.44 -21.11
C TYR A 338 -22.93 12.80 -21.81
N GLU A 339 -23.11 13.89 -21.05
CA GLU A 339 -23.26 15.26 -21.56
C GLU A 339 -22.03 15.74 -22.35
N ARG A 340 -20.83 15.26 -22.01
CA ARG A 340 -19.59 15.57 -22.74
C ARG A 340 -19.40 14.71 -23.98
N LEU A 341 -19.84 13.45 -23.95
CA LEU A 341 -19.68 12.51 -25.05
C LEU A 341 -20.69 12.76 -26.16
N VAL A 342 -21.96 13.02 -25.83
CA VAL A 342 -23.04 13.17 -26.83
C VAL A 342 -22.69 14.17 -27.94
N PRO A 343 -22.23 15.41 -27.65
CA PRO A 343 -21.88 16.37 -28.70
C PRO A 343 -20.72 15.92 -29.60
N LEU A 344 -19.81 15.08 -29.07
CA LEU A 344 -18.69 14.52 -29.84
C LEU A 344 -19.12 13.35 -30.72
N LEU A 345 -20.15 12.60 -30.30
CA LEU A 345 -20.66 11.40 -30.96
C LEU A 345 -21.69 11.73 -32.06
N GLU A 346 -22.50 12.78 -31.87
CA GLU A 346 -23.54 13.20 -32.82
C GLU A 346 -23.07 13.33 -34.28
N PRO A 347 -21.93 13.98 -34.58
CA PRO A 347 -21.45 14.12 -35.97
C PRO A 347 -21.13 12.79 -36.66
N SER A 348 -20.88 11.74 -35.88
CA SER A 348 -20.54 10.40 -36.37
C SER A 348 -21.75 9.46 -36.47
N GLY A 349 -22.93 9.90 -36.03
CA GLY A 349 -24.17 9.11 -36.00
C GLY A 349 -24.24 8.06 -34.88
N VAL A 350 -23.31 8.10 -33.92
CA VAL A 350 -23.26 7.15 -32.81
C VAL A 350 -24.32 7.50 -31.76
N ARG A 351 -25.13 6.51 -31.40
CA ARG A 351 -26.25 6.65 -30.45
C ARG A 351 -25.79 6.31 -29.04
N ALA A 352 -25.85 7.27 -28.13
CA ALA A 352 -25.52 7.07 -26.73
C ALA A 352 -26.79 7.04 -25.85
N ALA A 353 -26.76 6.26 -24.77
CA ALA A 353 -27.81 6.30 -23.73
C ALA A 353 -27.20 6.40 -22.32
N LEU A 354 -27.92 7.06 -21.41
CA LEU A 354 -27.56 7.18 -20.00
C LEU A 354 -28.38 6.17 -19.18
N LEU A 355 -27.74 5.34 -18.36
CA LEU A 355 -28.38 4.37 -17.46
C LEU A 355 -27.95 4.60 -16.00
N THR A 356 -28.83 5.23 -15.21
CA THR A 356 -28.58 5.52 -13.79
C THR A 356 -29.70 5.01 -12.89
N GLY A 357 -29.46 5.00 -11.58
CA GLY A 357 -30.42 4.56 -10.58
C GLY A 357 -31.68 5.43 -10.47
N ARG A 358 -31.67 6.67 -10.99
CA ARG A 358 -32.80 7.62 -10.91
C ARG A 358 -33.77 7.58 -12.08
N LEU A 359 -33.43 6.87 -13.17
CA LEU A 359 -34.38 6.72 -14.27
C LEU A 359 -35.69 6.14 -13.75
N LYS A 360 -36.81 6.71 -14.22
CA LYS A 360 -38.13 6.17 -13.89
C LYS A 360 -38.20 4.72 -14.37
N PRO A 361 -38.99 3.85 -13.72
CA PRO A 361 -39.10 2.44 -14.13
C PRO A 361 -39.43 2.26 -15.62
N SER A 362 -40.28 3.13 -16.18
CA SER A 362 -40.64 3.14 -17.60
C SER A 362 -39.46 3.52 -18.52
N GLU A 363 -38.72 4.57 -18.17
CA GLU A 363 -37.52 5.02 -18.91
C GLU A 363 -36.41 3.98 -18.86
N ARG A 364 -36.22 3.34 -17.69
CA ARG A 364 -35.26 2.24 -17.52
C ARG A 364 -35.64 1.03 -18.37
N ALA A 365 -36.92 0.63 -18.37
CA ALA A 365 -37.40 -0.48 -19.19
C ALA A 365 -37.20 -0.19 -20.69
N ALA A 366 -37.49 1.03 -21.14
CA ALA A 366 -37.25 1.44 -22.51
C ALA A 366 -35.76 1.42 -22.88
N ALA A 367 -34.90 1.93 -21.99
CA ALA A 367 -33.45 1.89 -22.19
C ALA A 367 -32.92 0.44 -22.25
N HIS A 368 -33.37 -0.44 -21.35
CA HIS A 368 -33.00 -1.86 -21.38
C HIS A 368 -33.40 -2.53 -22.68
N ALA A 369 -34.62 -2.30 -23.16
CA ALA A 369 -35.09 -2.86 -24.43
C ALA A 369 -34.29 -2.33 -25.62
N ALA A 370 -33.97 -1.02 -25.64
CA ALA A 370 -33.16 -0.42 -26.69
C ALA A 370 -31.71 -0.96 -26.70
N ILE A 371 -31.11 -1.16 -25.53
CA ILE A 371 -29.76 -1.73 -25.39
C ILE A 371 -29.73 -3.19 -25.86
N ALA A 372 -30.70 -4.00 -25.42
CA ALA A 372 -30.80 -5.41 -25.80
C ALA A 372 -31.10 -5.60 -27.29
N ALA A 373 -31.79 -4.64 -27.92
CA ALA A 373 -32.08 -4.64 -29.36
C ALA A 373 -30.94 -4.08 -30.23
N GLY A 374 -29.84 -3.61 -29.65
CA GLY A 374 -28.74 -2.98 -30.41
C GLY A 374 -29.11 -1.60 -30.98
N ALA A 375 -30.15 -0.95 -30.44
CA ALA A 375 -30.55 0.40 -30.84
C ALA A 375 -29.70 1.51 -30.19
N VAL A 376 -28.78 1.13 -29.30
CA VAL A 376 -27.82 2.02 -28.62
C VAL A 376 -26.42 1.48 -28.86
N ASP A 377 -25.49 2.35 -29.24
CA ASP A 377 -24.11 1.98 -29.57
C ASP A 377 -23.18 2.15 -28.36
N ILE A 378 -23.39 3.21 -27.57
CA ILE A 378 -22.62 3.49 -26.35
C ILE A 378 -23.55 3.67 -25.15
N VAL A 379 -23.29 2.94 -24.06
CA VAL A 379 -24.06 3.08 -22.81
C VAL A 379 -23.19 3.71 -21.73
N VAL A 380 -23.58 4.86 -21.19
CA VAL A 380 -22.93 5.49 -20.05
C VAL A 380 -23.78 5.25 -18.81
N GLY A 381 -23.19 4.82 -17.70
CA GLY A 381 -23.99 4.50 -16.52
C GLY A 381 -23.20 4.29 -15.24
N THR A 382 -23.94 3.95 -14.18
CA THR A 382 -23.37 3.61 -12.87
C THR A 382 -23.32 2.09 -12.67
N HIS A 383 -23.31 1.63 -11.41
CA HIS A 383 -23.47 0.21 -11.07
C HIS A 383 -24.72 -0.44 -11.69
N ALA A 384 -25.70 0.35 -12.16
CA ALA A 384 -26.85 -0.12 -12.93
C ALA A 384 -26.48 -0.88 -14.21
N LEU A 385 -25.28 -0.68 -14.76
CA LEU A 385 -24.77 -1.47 -15.90
C LEU A 385 -24.45 -2.93 -15.54
N VAL A 386 -24.18 -3.17 -14.25
CA VAL A 386 -23.73 -4.47 -13.74
C VAL A 386 -24.85 -5.18 -12.97
N GLN A 387 -25.68 -4.41 -12.25
CA GLN A 387 -26.78 -4.92 -11.46
C GLN A 387 -28.06 -5.14 -12.28
N GLY A 388 -28.77 -6.23 -11.99
CA GLY A 388 -30.04 -6.58 -12.65
C GLY A 388 -29.90 -7.25 -14.03
N ASP A 389 -31.04 -7.43 -14.68
CA ASP A 389 -31.20 -8.22 -15.92
C ASP A 389 -30.83 -7.47 -17.20
N LEU A 390 -29.95 -6.46 -17.13
CA LEU A 390 -29.46 -5.78 -18.32
C LEU A 390 -28.66 -6.77 -19.19
N ALA A 391 -29.10 -6.93 -20.44
CA ALA A 391 -28.45 -7.69 -21.48
C ALA A 391 -28.07 -6.75 -22.64
N PHE A 392 -26.82 -6.84 -23.08
CA PHE A 392 -26.35 -6.16 -24.29
C PHE A 392 -26.65 -7.04 -25.51
N HIS A 393 -26.88 -6.43 -26.66
CA HIS A 393 -26.97 -7.15 -27.93
C HIS A 393 -25.61 -7.76 -28.31
N ASP A 394 -24.55 -6.94 -28.29
CA ASP A 394 -23.17 -7.40 -28.50
C ASP A 394 -22.18 -6.41 -27.87
N LEU A 395 -21.78 -6.65 -26.62
CA LEU A 395 -20.82 -5.78 -25.92
C LEU A 395 -19.38 -6.16 -26.30
N GLY A 396 -18.65 -5.22 -26.92
CA GLY A 396 -17.25 -5.41 -27.31
C GLY A 396 -16.24 -4.79 -26.34
N LEU A 397 -16.57 -3.67 -25.69
CA LEU A 397 -15.67 -2.94 -24.78
C LEU A 397 -16.39 -2.43 -23.54
N ALA A 398 -15.78 -2.65 -22.38
CA ALA A 398 -16.17 -2.11 -21.09
C ALA A 398 -15.12 -1.14 -20.55
N VAL A 399 -15.47 0.14 -20.44
CA VAL A 399 -14.65 1.18 -19.84
C VAL A 399 -15.07 1.41 -18.39
N VAL A 400 -14.12 1.39 -17.46
CA VAL A 400 -14.36 1.65 -16.03
C VAL A 400 -13.57 2.87 -15.58
N ASP A 401 -14.26 3.93 -15.17
CA ASP A 401 -13.63 5.14 -14.64
C ASP A 401 -13.50 5.13 -13.12
N GLU A 402 -12.48 5.81 -12.58
CA GLU A 402 -12.17 5.93 -11.14
C GLU A 402 -12.20 4.58 -10.39
N GLN A 403 -11.37 3.64 -10.87
CA GLN A 403 -11.35 2.24 -10.45
C GLN A 403 -11.30 1.97 -8.94
N HIS A 404 -10.72 2.88 -8.14
CA HIS A 404 -10.50 2.69 -6.71
C HIS A 404 -11.80 2.71 -5.89
N ARG A 405 -12.91 3.19 -6.47
CA ARG A 405 -14.23 3.17 -5.83
C ARG A 405 -15.02 1.89 -6.13
N PHE A 406 -14.53 1.03 -7.02
CA PHE A 406 -15.21 -0.20 -7.42
C PHE A 406 -14.47 -1.45 -6.92
N GLY A 407 -15.22 -2.38 -6.33
CA GLY A 407 -14.68 -3.68 -5.91
C GLY A 407 -14.23 -4.52 -7.10
N VAL A 408 -13.24 -5.42 -6.88
CA VAL A 408 -12.70 -6.33 -7.92
C VAL A 408 -13.82 -7.09 -8.65
N GLN A 409 -14.84 -7.55 -7.91
CA GLN A 409 -15.98 -8.31 -8.46
C GLN A 409 -16.83 -7.51 -9.45
N GLN A 410 -17.00 -6.20 -9.25
CA GLN A 410 -17.86 -5.38 -10.12
C GLN A 410 -17.21 -5.16 -11.50
N ARG A 411 -15.87 -5.08 -11.55
CA ARG A 411 -15.12 -4.95 -12.81
C ARG A 411 -15.22 -6.20 -13.67
N LEU A 412 -15.02 -7.36 -13.03
CA LEU A 412 -15.16 -8.66 -13.69
C LEU A 412 -16.59 -8.89 -14.17
N ALA A 413 -17.59 -8.43 -13.40
CA ALA A 413 -18.99 -8.60 -13.75
C ALA A 413 -19.39 -7.81 -15.01
N LEU A 414 -18.89 -6.59 -15.23
CA LEU A 414 -19.15 -5.85 -16.48
C LEU A 414 -18.49 -6.54 -17.69
N GLY A 415 -17.25 -7.02 -17.52
CA GLY A 415 -16.56 -7.81 -18.55
C GLY A 415 -17.19 -9.19 -18.82
N ALA A 416 -18.08 -9.67 -17.94
CA ALA A 416 -18.82 -10.92 -18.08
C ALA A 416 -20.23 -10.74 -18.68
N LYS A 417 -20.66 -9.49 -18.96
CA LYS A 417 -21.96 -9.19 -19.59
C LYS A 417 -21.99 -9.45 -21.10
N GLY A 418 -20.86 -9.82 -21.69
CA GLY A 418 -20.75 -10.21 -23.10
C GLY A 418 -19.70 -11.28 -23.30
N GLU A 419 -19.59 -11.77 -24.53
CA GLU A 419 -18.57 -12.74 -24.91
C GLU A 419 -17.24 -12.05 -25.19
N ALA A 420 -16.19 -12.45 -24.46
CA ALA A 420 -14.81 -11.98 -24.64
C ALA A 420 -14.66 -10.45 -24.68
N VAL A 421 -15.36 -9.74 -23.78
CA VAL A 421 -15.39 -8.27 -23.72
C VAL A 421 -14.03 -7.69 -23.32
N ASP A 422 -13.51 -6.78 -24.12
CA ASP A 422 -12.31 -6.01 -23.79
C ASP A 422 -12.56 -5.07 -22.61
N VAL A 423 -11.57 -4.89 -21.74
CA VAL A 423 -11.71 -4.07 -20.53
C VAL A 423 -10.65 -2.98 -20.50
N LEU A 424 -11.12 -1.74 -20.44
CA LEU A 424 -10.30 -0.54 -20.30
C LEU A 424 -10.59 0.10 -18.94
N VAL A 425 -9.57 0.22 -18.09
CA VAL A 425 -9.68 0.83 -16.78
C VAL A 425 -9.00 2.18 -16.79
N MET A 426 -9.60 3.19 -16.16
CA MET A 426 -9.05 4.54 -16.05
C MET A 426 -8.85 4.93 -14.59
N THR A 427 -7.75 5.62 -14.31
CA THR A 427 -7.46 6.17 -12.98
C THR A 427 -6.98 7.61 -13.06
N ALA A 428 -7.49 8.45 -12.17
CA ALA A 428 -7.07 9.84 -12.05
C ALA A 428 -5.83 10.04 -11.17
N THR A 429 -5.54 9.12 -10.27
CA THR A 429 -4.27 9.08 -9.54
C THR A 429 -3.25 8.31 -10.35
N PRO A 430 -2.16 8.97 -10.80
CA PRO A 430 -1.01 8.26 -11.34
C PRO A 430 -0.51 7.29 -10.28
N ILE A 431 -0.24 6.06 -10.70
CA ILE A 431 0.31 5.01 -9.86
C ILE A 431 1.78 4.89 -10.27
N PRO A 432 2.74 4.85 -9.33
CA PRO A 432 4.15 4.66 -9.68
C PRO A 432 4.27 3.41 -10.55
N ARG A 433 5.06 3.48 -11.62
CA ARG A 433 5.13 2.39 -12.60
C ARG A 433 5.50 1.05 -11.95
N THR A 434 6.36 1.09 -10.94
CA THR A 434 6.73 -0.06 -10.11
C THR A 434 5.54 -0.66 -9.35
N LEU A 435 4.68 0.19 -8.76
CA LEU A 435 3.47 -0.23 -8.03
C LEU A 435 2.35 -0.67 -8.97
N ALA A 436 2.18 -0.01 -10.12
CA ALA A 436 1.20 -0.41 -11.13
C ALA A 436 1.49 -1.83 -11.62
N LEU A 437 2.78 -2.14 -11.82
CA LEU A 437 3.22 -3.46 -12.26
C LEU A 437 3.06 -4.55 -11.19
N THR A 438 3.05 -4.23 -9.89
CA THR A 438 2.91 -5.21 -8.80
C THR A 438 1.48 -5.34 -8.26
N ALA A 439 0.77 -4.21 -8.07
CA ALA A 439 -0.59 -4.19 -7.52
C ALA A 439 -1.69 -4.47 -8.56
N PHE A 440 -1.45 -4.08 -9.82
CA PHE A 440 -2.37 -4.28 -10.95
C PHE A 440 -1.70 -5.13 -12.02
N GLY A 441 -0.89 -6.07 -11.56
CA GLY A 441 0.05 -6.79 -12.38
C GLY A 441 -0.57 -7.79 -13.36
N ASP A 442 -1.86 -7.69 -13.65
CA ASP A 442 -2.63 -8.38 -14.68
C ASP A 442 -2.93 -7.48 -15.89
N MET A 443 -2.79 -6.14 -15.76
CA MET A 443 -3.15 -5.17 -16.79
C MET A 443 -1.92 -4.61 -17.53
N ASP A 444 -2.06 -4.38 -18.83
CA ASP A 444 -1.13 -3.53 -19.60
C ASP A 444 -1.37 -2.05 -19.25
N VAL A 445 -0.33 -1.22 -19.25
CA VAL A 445 -0.42 0.15 -18.71
C VAL A 445 -0.02 1.18 -19.77
N SER A 446 -0.92 2.11 -20.08
CA SER A 446 -0.63 3.30 -20.89
C SER A 446 -0.68 4.55 -20.00
N ALA A 447 0.37 5.36 -20.07
CA ALA A 447 0.50 6.58 -19.27
C ALA A 447 0.24 7.83 -20.12
N LEU A 448 -0.60 8.72 -19.61
CA LEU A 448 -0.84 10.06 -20.14
C LEU A 448 0.00 11.06 -19.33
N ASP A 449 1.28 11.15 -19.69
CA ASP A 449 2.33 11.96 -19.03
C ASP A 449 2.40 13.42 -19.53
N GLU A 450 1.62 13.75 -20.56
CA GLU A 450 1.53 15.09 -21.13
C GLU A 450 0.22 15.80 -20.71
N LYS A 451 0.32 17.05 -20.24
CA LYS A 451 -0.87 17.88 -19.95
C LYS A 451 -1.40 18.51 -21.25
N PRO A 452 -2.74 18.63 -21.43
CA PRO A 452 -3.30 19.34 -22.57
C PRO A 452 -2.90 20.82 -22.59
N PRO A 453 -2.75 21.43 -23.79
CA PRO A 453 -2.43 22.86 -23.92
C PRO A 453 -3.55 23.74 -23.33
N GLY A 454 -3.17 24.87 -22.72
CA GLY A 454 -4.11 25.87 -22.20
C GLY A 454 -4.35 25.88 -20.68
N ARG A 455 -3.67 25.02 -19.90
CA ARG A 455 -3.74 25.05 -18.43
C ARG A 455 -2.72 26.01 -17.80
N THR A 456 -3.18 26.79 -16.82
CA THR A 456 -2.34 27.61 -15.95
C THR A 456 -1.90 26.81 -14.71
N PRO A 457 -0.65 26.97 -14.24
CA PRO A 457 -0.19 26.36 -12.98
C PRO A 457 -1.00 26.86 -11.77
N ILE A 458 -1.20 25.99 -10.79
CA ILE A 458 -1.93 26.26 -9.55
C ILE A 458 -0.96 26.76 -8.47
N SER A 459 -1.14 28.00 -8.03
CA SER A 459 -0.34 28.57 -6.94
C SER A 459 -0.64 27.87 -5.61
N THR A 460 0.26 27.00 -5.16
CA THR A 460 0.09 26.19 -3.95
C THR A 460 0.88 26.77 -2.77
N ARG A 461 0.21 27.07 -1.64
CA ARG A 461 0.83 27.64 -0.43
C ARG A 461 0.41 26.86 0.82
N ALA A 462 1.36 26.62 1.72
CA ALA A 462 1.08 26.03 3.04
C ALA A 462 1.17 27.09 4.14
N LEU A 463 0.14 27.19 4.98
CA LEU A 463 -0.01 28.23 6.00
C LEU A 463 -0.45 27.60 7.35
N PRO A 464 0.03 28.11 8.50
CA PRO A 464 -0.50 27.71 9.79
C PRO A 464 -1.99 28.06 9.91
N ALA A 465 -2.77 27.19 10.57
CA ALA A 465 -4.20 27.40 10.80
C ALA A 465 -4.52 28.69 11.60
N SER A 466 -3.56 29.23 12.35
CA SER A 466 -3.70 30.53 13.02
C SER A 466 -3.91 31.70 12.05
N ARG A 467 -3.56 31.54 10.77
CA ARG A 467 -3.75 32.56 9.72
C ARG A 467 -5.06 32.40 8.95
N ILE A 468 -6.00 31.58 9.43
CA ILE A 468 -7.30 31.34 8.79
C ILE A 468 -8.08 32.63 8.51
N GLY A 469 -8.00 33.63 9.41
CA GLY A 469 -8.66 34.92 9.21
C GLY A 469 -8.18 35.67 7.96
N GLU A 470 -6.89 35.56 7.62
CA GLU A 470 -6.35 36.14 6.38
C GLU A 470 -6.86 35.40 5.14
N VAL A 471 -7.01 34.08 5.23
CA VAL A 471 -7.58 33.25 4.16
C VAL A 471 -9.03 33.62 3.90
N VAL A 472 -9.85 33.76 4.96
CA VAL A 472 -11.25 34.20 4.84
C VAL A 472 -11.34 35.60 4.24
N ALA A 473 -10.49 36.54 4.65
CA ALA A 473 -10.45 37.89 4.07
C ALA A 473 -10.04 37.88 2.58
N GLY A 474 -9.09 37.03 2.19
CA GLY A 474 -8.71 36.82 0.79
C GLY A 474 -9.84 36.20 -0.03
N LEU A 475 -10.48 35.16 0.51
CA LEU A 475 -11.62 34.48 -0.10
C LEU A 475 -12.79 35.43 -0.34
N ARG A 476 -13.08 36.35 0.60
CA ARG A 476 -14.09 37.40 0.43
C ARG A 476 -13.85 38.26 -0.80
N ARG A 477 -12.60 38.70 -1.03
CA ARG A 477 -12.26 39.51 -2.22
C ARG A 477 -12.44 38.71 -3.51
N ALA A 478 -12.03 37.45 -3.52
CA ALA A 478 -12.14 36.60 -4.70
C ALA A 478 -13.59 36.25 -5.05
N VAL A 479 -14.40 35.90 -4.04
CA VAL A 479 -15.83 35.63 -4.22
C VAL A 479 -16.58 36.88 -4.71
N ALA A 480 -16.24 38.06 -4.20
CA ALA A 480 -16.77 39.33 -4.70
C ALA A 480 -16.39 39.60 -6.18
N ALA A 481 -15.24 39.12 -6.63
CA ALA A 481 -14.81 39.15 -8.03
C ALA A 481 -15.43 38.04 -8.90
N GLY A 482 -16.35 37.24 -8.34
CA GLY A 482 -17.08 36.18 -9.05
C GLY A 482 -16.44 34.80 -9.00
N ALA A 483 -15.31 34.64 -8.30
CA ALA A 483 -14.68 33.33 -8.12
C ALA A 483 -15.52 32.42 -7.22
N ARG A 484 -15.39 31.10 -7.43
CA ARG A 484 -15.94 30.09 -6.52
C ARG A 484 -14.80 29.36 -5.81
N ALA A 485 -15.09 28.83 -4.62
CA ALA A 485 -14.10 28.17 -3.79
C ALA A 485 -14.61 26.87 -3.18
N TYR A 486 -13.71 25.90 -3.09
CA TYR A 486 -13.87 24.71 -2.28
C TYR A 486 -13.18 24.92 -0.93
N TRP A 487 -13.84 24.46 0.13
CA TRP A 487 -13.29 24.46 1.48
C TRP A 487 -13.42 23.06 2.07
N VAL A 488 -12.29 22.36 2.22
CA VAL A 488 -12.26 20.94 2.59
C VAL A 488 -11.85 20.77 4.05
N CYS A 489 -12.68 20.07 4.81
CA CYS A 489 -12.43 19.64 6.19
C CYS A 489 -12.05 18.15 6.22
N PRO A 490 -11.07 17.74 7.05
CA PRO A 490 -10.67 16.33 7.17
C PRO A 490 -11.76 15.47 7.79
N LEU A 491 -11.69 14.15 7.54
CA LEU A 491 -12.36 13.11 8.33
C LEU A 491 -11.28 12.40 9.18
N VAL A 492 -11.62 12.00 10.39
CA VAL A 492 -10.82 11.18 11.30
C VAL A 492 -11.41 9.76 11.30
N GLU A 493 -10.60 8.77 10.95
CA GLU A 493 -11.02 7.37 10.76
C GLU A 493 -11.66 6.73 12.02
N GLU A 494 -11.43 7.30 13.21
CA GLU A 494 -11.91 6.75 14.48
C GLU A 494 -13.31 7.27 14.89
N ASN A 495 -13.83 8.36 14.31
CA ASN A 495 -15.07 8.97 14.81
C ASN A 495 -15.81 9.89 13.82
N GLU A 496 -16.55 9.29 12.86
CA GLU A 496 -17.29 10.02 11.83
C GLU A 496 -18.31 11.05 12.36
N ASP A 497 -18.85 10.85 13.57
CA ASP A 497 -19.82 11.78 14.18
C ASP A 497 -19.22 13.15 14.51
N LEU A 498 -17.95 13.18 14.96
CA LEU A 498 -17.25 14.41 15.34
C LEU A 498 -16.84 15.23 14.11
N ASP A 499 -16.54 14.58 12.99
CA ASP A 499 -16.05 15.27 11.78
C ASP A 499 -17.16 15.95 10.98
N LEU A 500 -18.36 15.36 11.00
CA LEU A 500 -19.55 15.97 10.42
C LEU A 500 -19.89 17.28 11.14
N ALA A 501 -19.85 17.24 12.47
CA ALA A 501 -20.02 18.43 13.30
C ALA A 501 -18.96 19.49 12.98
N ALA A 502 -17.73 19.10 12.62
CA ALA A 502 -16.67 20.03 12.25
C ALA A 502 -16.95 20.74 10.91
N ALA A 503 -17.42 20.01 9.89
CA ALA A 503 -17.79 20.57 8.60
C ALA A 503 -19.04 21.48 8.69
N GLU A 504 -20.04 21.07 9.47
CA GLU A 504 -21.24 21.88 9.76
C GLU A 504 -20.87 23.16 10.52
N ALA A 505 -20.08 23.05 11.60
CA ALA A 505 -19.61 24.21 12.36
C ALA A 505 -18.78 25.17 11.50
N ARG A 506 -17.95 24.66 10.58
CA ARG A 506 -17.21 25.50 9.64
C ARG A 506 -18.14 26.16 8.62
N ALA A 507 -19.14 25.46 8.10
CA ALA A 507 -20.12 26.06 7.22
C ALA A 507 -20.90 27.18 7.93
N ASP A 508 -21.31 26.96 9.18
CA ASP A 508 -21.96 27.99 9.99
C ASP A 508 -21.04 29.19 10.24
N ASP A 509 -19.79 28.96 10.61
CA ASP A 509 -18.79 30.03 10.75
C ASP A 509 -18.66 30.84 9.45
N LEU A 510 -18.46 30.18 8.30
CA LEU A 510 -18.35 30.87 7.00
C LEU A 510 -19.65 31.56 6.58
N ARG A 511 -20.84 31.08 6.97
CA ARG A 511 -22.11 31.79 6.71
C ARG A 511 -22.15 33.16 7.38
N HIS A 512 -21.47 33.36 8.52
CA HIS A 512 -21.34 34.70 9.11
C HIS A 512 -20.57 35.67 8.18
N TYR A 513 -19.67 35.16 7.34
CA TYR A 513 -18.85 35.98 6.44
C TYR A 513 -19.43 36.12 5.03
N PHE A 514 -20.15 35.10 4.55
CA PHE A 514 -20.59 34.94 3.15
C PHE A 514 -22.10 34.75 2.98
N GLY A 515 -22.88 34.63 4.06
CA GLY A 515 -24.33 34.45 4.04
C GLY A 515 -24.76 33.16 3.35
N GLU A 516 -25.83 33.25 2.55
CA GLU A 516 -26.40 32.12 1.79
C GLU A 516 -25.49 31.62 0.65
N ALA A 517 -24.38 32.30 0.37
CA ALA A 517 -23.42 31.86 -0.64
C ALA A 517 -22.60 30.62 -0.21
N VAL A 518 -22.81 30.09 1.01
CA VAL A 518 -22.11 28.90 1.53
C VAL A 518 -22.97 27.65 1.39
N GLY A 519 -22.53 26.72 0.55
CA GLY A 519 -23.05 25.36 0.46
C GLY A 519 -22.32 24.41 1.40
N LEU A 520 -22.97 23.31 1.78
CA LEU A 520 -22.41 22.24 2.60
C LEU A 520 -22.53 20.90 1.87
N LEU A 521 -21.48 20.07 1.93
CA LEU A 521 -21.48 18.72 1.37
C LEU A 521 -20.70 17.72 2.25
N HIS A 522 -21.37 16.69 2.78
CA HIS A 522 -20.72 15.66 3.58
C HIS A 522 -21.27 14.24 3.35
N GLY A 523 -20.52 13.24 3.82
CA GLY A 523 -20.75 11.81 3.53
C GLY A 523 -22.11 11.27 3.94
N ARG A 524 -22.72 11.83 4.99
CA ARG A 524 -24.03 11.38 5.50
C ARG A 524 -25.25 12.04 4.86
N MET A 525 -25.07 13.08 4.05
CA MET A 525 -26.18 13.65 3.30
C MET A 525 -26.79 12.59 2.38
N LYS A 526 -28.12 12.60 2.25
CA LYS A 526 -28.81 11.70 1.31
C LYS A 526 -28.36 12.02 -0.11
N GLY A 527 -28.38 11.02 -1.00
CA GLY A 527 -27.91 11.20 -2.37
C GLY A 527 -28.61 12.36 -3.11
N LEU A 528 -29.88 12.62 -2.82
CA LEU A 528 -30.61 13.76 -3.39
C LEU A 528 -30.12 15.11 -2.86
N GLU A 529 -29.77 15.20 -1.58
CA GLU A 529 -29.30 16.43 -0.94
C GLU A 529 -27.88 16.79 -1.40
N LYS A 530 -26.99 15.79 -1.54
CA LYS A 530 -25.64 15.97 -2.09
C LYS A 530 -25.69 16.55 -3.50
N ASP A 531 -26.55 15.99 -4.32
CA ASP A 531 -26.67 16.40 -5.72
C ASP A 531 -27.27 17.79 -5.83
N ALA A 532 -28.28 18.12 -5.03
CA ALA A 532 -28.84 19.48 -4.98
C ALA A 532 -27.78 20.52 -4.55
N ALA A 533 -26.97 20.21 -3.53
CA ALA A 533 -25.89 21.11 -3.08
C ALA A 533 -24.82 21.31 -4.18
N MET A 534 -24.46 20.24 -4.89
CA MET A 534 -23.52 20.31 -6.01
C MET A 534 -24.08 21.06 -7.22
N GLU A 535 -25.36 20.87 -7.54
CA GLU A 535 -26.03 21.62 -8.61
C GLU A 535 -26.10 23.11 -8.30
N ALA A 536 -26.46 23.47 -7.06
CA ALA A 536 -26.46 24.87 -6.61
C ALA A 536 -25.07 25.51 -6.75
N PHE A 537 -24.01 24.77 -6.41
CA PHE A 537 -22.63 25.23 -6.58
C PHE A 537 -22.22 25.35 -8.05
N GLN A 538 -22.66 24.44 -8.92
CA GLN A 538 -22.41 24.49 -10.37
C GLN A 538 -23.14 25.64 -11.07
N ARG A 539 -24.40 25.92 -10.68
CA ARG A 539 -25.15 27.09 -11.17
C ARG A 539 -24.65 28.40 -10.58
N GLY A 540 -23.83 28.32 -9.54
CA GLY A 540 -23.25 29.48 -8.86
C GLY A 540 -24.21 30.18 -7.91
N GLU A 541 -25.28 29.49 -7.49
CA GLU A 541 -26.18 29.92 -6.41
C GLU A 541 -25.40 29.95 -5.08
N THR A 542 -24.52 28.96 -4.86
CA THR A 542 -23.50 28.99 -3.82
C THR A 542 -22.12 29.31 -4.43
N LYS A 543 -21.30 30.07 -3.71
CA LYS A 543 -19.95 30.48 -4.13
C LYS A 543 -18.84 29.80 -3.34
N VAL A 544 -19.13 29.35 -2.12
CA VAL A 544 -18.19 28.59 -1.28
C VAL A 544 -18.83 27.26 -0.93
N LEU A 545 -18.20 26.15 -1.31
CA LEU A 545 -18.66 24.81 -0.94
C LEU A 545 -17.79 24.25 0.17
N VAL A 546 -18.34 24.17 1.38
CA VAL A 546 -17.71 23.50 2.52
C VAL A 546 -18.00 22.03 2.44
N ALA A 547 -16.97 21.21 2.50
CA ALA A 547 -17.14 19.79 2.33
C ALA A 547 -16.10 18.93 3.03
N THR A 548 -16.44 17.66 3.21
CA THR A 548 -15.48 16.63 3.63
C THR A 548 -14.78 16.02 2.40
N THR A 549 -14.05 14.91 2.57
CA THR A 549 -13.34 14.22 1.48
C THR A 549 -14.25 13.73 0.34
N VAL A 550 -15.56 13.89 0.45
CA VAL A 550 -16.56 13.53 -0.57
C VAL A 550 -16.44 14.39 -1.84
N VAL A 551 -15.79 15.56 -1.81
CA VAL A 551 -15.46 16.36 -3.02
C VAL A 551 -14.50 15.62 -3.97
N GLU A 552 -13.87 14.54 -3.52
CA GLU A 552 -13.15 13.62 -4.40
C GLU A 552 -14.02 13.11 -5.56
N VAL A 553 -15.35 13.17 -5.47
CA VAL A 553 -16.25 12.76 -6.54
C VAL A 553 -16.38 13.86 -7.62
N GLY A 554 -15.44 13.85 -8.55
CA GLY A 554 -15.74 13.98 -9.97
C GLY A 554 -16.12 15.32 -10.59
N VAL A 555 -16.78 16.23 -9.86
CA VAL A 555 -17.44 17.39 -10.49
C VAL A 555 -16.44 18.45 -10.93
N ASP A 556 -16.64 18.94 -12.15
CA ASP A 556 -15.86 20.00 -12.79
C ASP A 556 -16.62 21.32 -12.71
N VAL A 557 -16.03 22.33 -12.08
CA VAL A 557 -16.59 23.69 -12.00
C VAL A 557 -15.49 24.66 -12.46
N PRO A 558 -15.49 25.11 -13.72
CA PRO A 558 -14.43 25.95 -14.28
C PRO A 558 -14.21 27.26 -13.52
N GLU A 559 -15.26 27.84 -12.93
CA GLU A 559 -15.22 29.07 -12.13
C GLU A 559 -14.67 28.86 -10.70
N ALA A 560 -14.46 27.60 -10.28
CA ALA A 560 -13.84 27.29 -9.00
C ALA A 560 -12.32 27.39 -9.10
N THR A 561 -11.78 28.55 -8.72
CA THR A 561 -10.34 28.85 -8.81
C THR A 561 -9.61 28.75 -7.48
N ILE A 562 -10.32 28.56 -6.37
CA ILE A 562 -9.72 28.51 -5.02
C ILE A 562 -10.02 27.18 -4.34
N MET A 563 -8.98 26.52 -3.85
CA MET A 563 -9.06 25.33 -3.00
C MET A 563 -8.46 25.66 -1.63
N VAL A 564 -9.22 25.48 -0.56
CA VAL A 564 -8.74 25.58 0.83
C VAL A 564 -8.88 24.22 1.48
N ILE A 565 -7.79 23.69 2.04
CA ILE A 565 -7.77 22.40 2.74
C ILE A 565 -7.36 22.64 4.18
N GLU A 566 -8.28 22.43 5.12
CA GLU A 566 -8.00 22.45 6.56
C GLU A 566 -7.29 21.18 6.99
N HIS A 567 -6.40 21.31 7.99
CA HIS A 567 -5.64 20.20 8.55
C HIS A 567 -4.96 19.32 7.48
N ALA A 568 -4.33 19.97 6.49
CA ALA A 568 -3.69 19.31 5.37
C ALA A 568 -2.64 18.28 5.80
N GLU A 569 -2.08 18.39 7.01
CA GLU A 569 -1.16 17.41 7.61
C GLU A 569 -1.77 16.01 7.81
N ARG A 570 -3.11 15.90 7.85
CA ARG A 570 -3.83 14.65 8.07
C ARG A 570 -4.09 13.87 6.79
N PHE A 571 -4.03 14.54 5.63
CA PHE A 571 -4.33 13.92 4.35
C PHE A 571 -3.12 13.18 3.77
N GLY A 572 -3.40 12.10 3.03
CA GLY A 572 -2.41 11.46 2.17
C GLY A 572 -1.98 12.38 1.02
N LEU A 573 -0.75 12.23 0.51
CA LEU A 573 -0.23 13.11 -0.53
C LEU A 573 -1.04 12.97 -1.84
N ALA A 574 -1.46 11.76 -2.20
CA ALA A 574 -2.34 11.51 -3.34
C ALA A 574 -3.71 12.19 -3.21
N GLN A 575 -4.33 12.18 -2.01
CA GLN A 575 -5.61 12.85 -1.76
C GLN A 575 -5.47 14.37 -1.90
N LEU A 576 -4.41 14.95 -1.32
CA LEU A 576 -4.12 16.39 -1.47
C LEU A 576 -3.95 16.77 -2.95
N HIS A 577 -3.30 15.93 -3.75
CA HIS A 577 -3.15 16.15 -5.18
C HIS A 577 -4.48 16.07 -5.94
N GLN A 578 -5.32 15.08 -5.64
CA GLN A 578 -6.66 14.98 -6.22
C GLN A 578 -7.52 16.21 -5.88
N LEU A 579 -7.52 16.64 -4.62
CA LEU A 579 -8.22 17.85 -4.18
C LEU A 579 -7.68 19.07 -4.90
N ARG A 580 -6.36 19.27 -4.95
CA ARG A 580 -5.75 20.38 -5.71
C ARG A 580 -6.17 20.38 -7.18
N GLY A 581 -6.27 19.22 -7.83
CA GLY A 581 -6.70 19.08 -9.23
C GLY A 581 -8.18 19.38 -9.50
N ARG A 582 -8.98 19.69 -8.47
CA ARG A 582 -10.38 20.15 -8.60
C ARG A 582 -10.48 21.62 -9.04
N VAL A 583 -9.40 22.39 -8.88
CA VAL A 583 -9.29 23.78 -9.40
C VAL A 583 -8.31 23.83 -10.58
N GLY A 584 -8.22 24.95 -11.29
CA GLY A 584 -7.33 25.08 -12.46
C GLY A 584 -7.88 24.42 -13.73
N ARG A 585 -9.21 24.40 -13.89
CA ARG A 585 -9.89 23.83 -15.07
C ARG A 585 -10.31 24.88 -16.10
N GLY A 586 -10.50 26.13 -15.69
CA GLY A 586 -10.70 27.27 -16.58
C GLY A 586 -9.39 28.03 -16.89
N ALA A 587 -9.52 29.15 -17.60
CA ALA A 587 -8.40 30.05 -17.92
C ALA A 587 -7.95 30.94 -16.73
N GLY A 588 -8.73 30.98 -15.65
CA GLY A 588 -8.45 31.81 -14.48
C GLY A 588 -7.26 31.30 -13.65
N GLU A 589 -6.49 32.22 -13.07
CA GLU A 589 -5.45 31.88 -12.10
C GLU A 589 -6.04 31.15 -10.91
N SER A 590 -5.52 29.95 -10.61
CA SER A 590 -6.03 29.10 -9.55
C SER A 590 -5.05 29.00 -8.39
N SER A 591 -5.57 28.86 -7.17
CA SER A 591 -4.78 28.79 -5.94
C SER A 591 -5.23 27.65 -5.03
N CYS A 592 -4.27 27.02 -4.37
CA CYS A 592 -4.48 25.95 -3.40
C CYS A 592 -3.80 26.32 -2.07
N LEU A 593 -4.60 26.45 -1.02
CA LEU A 593 -4.17 26.85 0.32
C LEU A 593 -4.27 25.65 1.27
N LEU A 594 -3.11 25.18 1.74
CA LEU A 594 -2.97 24.06 2.67
C LEU A 594 -2.83 24.62 4.09
N LEU A 595 -3.90 24.58 4.88
CA LEU A 595 -3.88 25.00 6.28
C LEU A 595 -3.41 23.84 7.16
N TYR A 596 -2.43 24.07 8.02
CA TYR A 596 -1.91 23.03 8.91
C TYR A 596 -1.87 23.44 10.38
N LYS A 597 -1.99 22.46 11.29
CA LYS A 597 -1.80 22.66 12.73
C LYS A 597 -0.44 22.11 13.18
N GLY A 598 0.38 22.95 13.81
CA GLY A 598 1.70 22.56 14.30
C GLY A 598 1.66 21.87 15.68
N PRO A 599 2.76 21.19 16.07
CA PRO A 599 3.98 20.94 15.29
C PRO A 599 3.79 19.82 14.24
N LEU A 600 4.39 20.00 13.06
CA LEU A 600 4.35 18.99 11.99
C LEU A 600 5.40 17.89 12.24
N SER A 601 5.04 16.64 11.96
CA SER A 601 6.03 15.57 11.81
C SER A 601 6.89 15.79 10.57
N GLU A 602 8.10 15.21 10.54
CA GLU A 602 8.96 15.29 9.35
C GLU A 602 8.27 14.73 8.10
N ALA A 603 7.51 13.64 8.23
CA ALA A 603 6.71 13.08 7.14
C ALA A 603 5.60 14.03 6.66
N ALA A 604 4.86 14.67 7.55
CA ALA A 604 3.83 15.63 7.19
C ALA A 604 4.43 16.87 6.51
N LYS A 605 5.57 17.35 7.01
CA LYS A 605 6.31 18.46 6.42
C LYS A 605 6.82 18.12 5.01
N ALA A 606 7.37 16.92 4.81
CA ALA A 606 7.83 16.47 3.49
C ALA A 606 6.66 16.41 2.49
N ARG A 607 5.51 15.82 2.87
CA ARG A 607 4.30 15.76 2.02
C ARG A 607 3.83 17.15 1.57
N LEU A 608 3.66 18.09 2.51
CA LEU A 608 3.22 19.45 2.18
C LEU A 608 4.24 20.20 1.30
N MET A 609 5.53 19.95 1.50
CA MET A 609 6.59 20.55 0.67
C MET A 609 6.59 20.00 -0.76
N ILE A 610 6.43 18.68 -0.94
CA ILE A 610 6.36 18.07 -2.27
C ILE A 610 5.17 18.62 -3.06
N LEU A 611 4.00 18.73 -2.43
CA LEU A 611 2.83 19.31 -3.10
C LEU A 611 3.05 20.79 -3.50
N ARG A 612 3.87 21.55 -2.76
CA ARG A 612 4.23 22.92 -3.14
C ARG A 612 5.24 22.99 -4.28
N GLN A 613 6.13 22.00 -4.41
CA GLN A 613 7.23 22.00 -5.36
C GLN A 613 6.86 21.47 -6.73
N THR A 614 5.85 20.60 -6.83
CA THR A 614 5.48 19.98 -8.09
C THR A 614 3.97 19.81 -8.27
N GLU A 615 3.55 19.91 -9.52
CA GLU A 615 2.21 19.59 -10.01
C GLU A 615 2.17 18.32 -10.84
N ASP A 616 3.29 17.61 -10.96
CA ASP A 616 3.38 16.38 -11.70
C ASP A 616 2.85 15.23 -10.84
N GLY A 617 1.66 14.74 -11.20
CA GLY A 617 1.01 13.65 -10.48
C GLY A 617 1.83 12.36 -10.45
N PHE A 618 2.69 12.08 -11.44
CA PHE A 618 3.55 10.89 -11.44
C PHE A 618 4.66 11.03 -10.40
N ARG A 619 5.34 12.18 -10.38
CA ARG A 619 6.36 12.48 -9.36
C ARG A 619 5.78 12.48 -7.95
N ILE A 620 4.57 13.03 -7.79
CA ILE A 620 3.86 13.03 -6.50
C ILE A 620 3.56 11.60 -6.05
N ALA A 621 3.13 10.73 -6.96
CA ALA A 621 2.85 9.35 -6.63
C ALA A 621 4.13 8.58 -6.23
N GLU A 622 5.26 8.84 -6.90
CA GLU A 622 6.56 8.25 -6.53
C GLU A 622 7.01 8.71 -5.14
N GLU A 623 6.89 10.01 -4.83
CA GLU A 623 7.24 10.52 -3.51
C GLU A 623 6.24 10.07 -2.43
N ASP A 624 4.95 9.89 -2.74
CA ASP A 624 3.95 9.32 -1.82
C ASP A 624 4.33 7.88 -1.46
N LEU A 625 4.75 7.08 -2.45
CA LEU A 625 5.25 5.72 -2.24
C LEU A 625 6.50 5.71 -1.36
N ARG A 626 7.46 6.61 -1.63
CA ARG A 626 8.68 6.74 -0.83
C ARG A 626 8.36 7.13 0.62
N LEU A 627 7.45 8.09 0.83
CA LEU A 627 7.14 8.64 2.16
C LEU A 627 6.30 7.71 3.03
N ARG A 628 5.38 6.94 2.45
CA ARG A 628 4.61 5.93 3.18
C ARG A 628 5.43 4.68 3.49
N GLY A 629 6.48 4.43 2.72
CA GLY A 629 7.13 3.13 2.68
C GLY A 629 6.23 2.12 1.96
N GLU A 630 6.81 1.27 1.12
CA GLU A 630 6.03 0.41 0.23
C GLU A 630 5.21 -0.67 0.97
N GLY A 631 5.40 -0.82 2.29
CA GLY A 631 4.70 -1.78 3.15
C GLY A 631 3.24 -1.45 3.47
N GLU A 632 2.82 -0.18 3.42
CA GLU A 632 1.41 0.22 3.72
C GLU A 632 0.49 0.15 2.49
N LEU A 633 1.01 0.39 1.28
CA LEU A 633 0.21 0.42 0.05
C LEU A 633 -0.29 -0.95 -0.41
N LEU A 634 0.33 -2.03 0.07
CA LEU A 634 -0.18 -3.40 -0.11
C LEU A 634 -1.30 -3.75 0.87
N GLY A 635 -1.83 -2.79 1.63
CA GLY A 635 -3.16 -2.88 2.23
C GLY A 635 -3.40 -4.16 3.00
N THR A 636 -2.56 -4.43 4.01
CA THR A 636 -2.62 -5.60 4.91
C THR A 636 -3.94 -5.81 5.67
N ARG A 637 -5.01 -5.05 5.38
CA ARG A 637 -6.34 -5.25 5.99
C ARG A 637 -7.55 -5.14 5.06
N GLN A 638 -7.44 -4.69 3.80
CA GLN A 638 -8.65 -4.50 2.96
C GLN A 638 -8.55 -5.02 1.52
N ALA A 639 -7.36 -5.17 0.94
CA ALA A 639 -7.17 -5.88 -0.32
C ALA A 639 -6.37 -7.14 -0.03
N GLY A 640 -6.96 -8.32 -0.26
CA GLY A 640 -6.43 -9.63 0.15
C GLY A 640 -5.09 -10.09 -0.47
N LEU A 641 -4.14 -9.18 -0.76
CA LEU A 641 -2.77 -9.49 -1.13
C LEU A 641 -1.86 -9.34 0.11
N PRO A 642 -1.07 -10.37 0.48
CA PRO A 642 -0.11 -10.25 1.58
C PRO A 642 1.03 -9.30 1.18
N GLY A 643 1.37 -8.35 2.08
CA GLY A 643 2.61 -7.58 1.98
C GLY A 643 3.86 -8.47 1.97
N PHE A 644 4.99 -7.93 1.48
CA PHE A 644 6.29 -8.61 1.53
C PHE A 644 6.72 -8.82 3.00
N ARG A 645 7.12 -10.05 3.34
CA ARG A 645 7.54 -10.44 4.70
C ARG A 645 9.04 -10.19 4.92
N LEU A 646 9.84 -10.31 3.86
CA LEU A 646 11.30 -10.29 3.90
C LEU A 646 11.88 -9.12 3.09
N ALA A 647 11.23 -8.76 1.97
CA ALA A 647 11.69 -7.68 1.10
C ALA A 647 11.18 -6.30 1.54
N ASP A 648 12.12 -5.41 1.86
CA ASP A 648 11.89 -3.96 1.90
C ASP A 648 12.14 -3.36 0.50
N LEU A 649 11.09 -2.95 -0.20
CA LEU A 649 11.23 -2.48 -1.59
C LEU A 649 12.01 -1.16 -1.71
N ALA A 650 11.95 -0.28 -0.70
CA ALA A 650 12.73 0.96 -0.71
C ALA A 650 14.23 0.67 -0.64
N ALA A 651 14.61 -0.31 0.19
CA ALA A 651 15.98 -0.78 0.30
C ALA A 651 16.42 -1.69 -0.87
N HIS A 652 15.48 -2.42 -1.48
CA HIS A 652 15.75 -3.51 -2.44
C HIS A 652 15.30 -3.22 -3.88
N ALA A 653 15.10 -1.96 -4.26
CA ALA A 653 14.67 -1.59 -5.61
C ALA A 653 15.53 -2.20 -6.74
N ARG A 654 16.85 -2.35 -6.53
CA ARG A 654 17.75 -3.03 -7.48
C ARG A 654 17.48 -4.53 -7.59
N LEU A 655 17.17 -5.20 -6.48
CA LEU A 655 16.85 -6.63 -6.46
C LEU A 655 15.52 -6.91 -7.18
N LEU A 656 14.57 -5.98 -7.11
CA LEU A 656 13.31 -6.10 -7.85
C LEU A 656 13.54 -6.14 -9.36
N ALA A 657 14.45 -5.30 -9.88
CA ALA A 657 14.81 -5.33 -11.30
C ALA A 657 15.43 -6.68 -11.70
N ILE A 658 16.38 -7.19 -10.89
CA ILE A 658 17.00 -8.51 -11.11
C ILE A 658 15.95 -9.62 -11.10
N ALA A 659 15.07 -9.65 -10.09
CA ALA A 659 14.00 -10.63 -9.99
C ALA A 659 13.03 -10.58 -11.19
N ARG A 660 12.72 -9.38 -11.67
CA ARG A 660 11.83 -9.18 -12.83
C ARG A 660 12.45 -9.72 -14.11
N ASP A 661 13.73 -9.45 -14.32
CA ASP A 661 14.45 -9.82 -15.54
C ASP A 661 14.74 -11.33 -15.55
N ASP A 662 15.04 -11.92 -14.39
CA ASP A 662 15.20 -13.37 -14.24
C ASP A 662 13.87 -14.13 -14.44
N ALA A 663 12.78 -13.65 -13.84
CA ALA A 663 11.44 -14.20 -14.07
C ALA A 663 11.04 -14.13 -15.55
N GLU A 664 11.45 -13.08 -16.27
CA GLU A 664 11.22 -12.98 -17.71
C GLU A 664 12.00 -14.02 -18.50
N LEU A 665 13.29 -14.16 -18.18
CA LEU A 665 14.20 -15.06 -18.86
C LEU A 665 13.73 -16.50 -18.76
N ILE A 666 13.38 -16.94 -17.54
CA ILE A 666 12.96 -18.33 -17.32
C ILE A 666 11.62 -18.61 -17.99
N LEU A 667 10.64 -17.70 -17.91
CA LEU A 667 9.32 -17.95 -18.54
C LEU A 667 9.37 -17.88 -20.07
N ARG A 668 10.35 -17.20 -20.66
CA ARG A 668 10.60 -17.26 -22.11
C ARG A 668 11.22 -18.59 -22.55
N ARG A 669 12.08 -19.19 -21.72
CA ARG A 669 12.82 -20.42 -22.04
C ARG A 669 12.10 -21.71 -21.62
N ASP A 670 11.43 -21.67 -20.48
CA ASP A 670 10.73 -22.80 -19.85
C ASP A 670 9.38 -22.30 -19.28
N PRO A 671 8.39 -22.02 -20.15
CA PRO A 671 7.08 -21.46 -19.74
C PRO A 671 6.34 -22.33 -18.72
N ASP A 672 6.53 -23.65 -18.81
CA ASP A 672 5.86 -24.63 -17.95
C ASP A 672 6.65 -24.94 -16.68
N LEU A 673 7.87 -24.39 -16.51
CA LEU A 673 8.77 -24.67 -15.38
C LEU A 673 9.05 -26.18 -15.21
N SER A 674 9.39 -26.84 -16.31
CA SER A 674 9.64 -28.28 -16.41
C SER A 674 11.10 -28.67 -16.18
N SER A 675 12.03 -27.77 -16.47
CA SER A 675 13.48 -27.96 -16.27
C SER A 675 13.84 -28.15 -14.80
N GLU A 676 15.06 -28.61 -14.51
CA GLU A 676 15.57 -28.74 -13.13
C GLU A 676 15.42 -27.43 -12.34
N ARG A 677 15.83 -26.30 -12.94
CA ARG A 677 15.65 -24.97 -12.37
C ARG A 677 14.16 -24.58 -12.26
N GLY A 678 13.35 -24.93 -13.26
CA GLY A 678 11.90 -24.73 -13.23
C GLY A 678 11.23 -25.44 -12.04
N GLN A 679 11.64 -26.68 -11.76
CA GLN A 679 11.16 -27.44 -10.61
C GLN A 679 11.59 -26.79 -9.28
N ALA A 680 12.82 -26.27 -9.18
CA ALA A 680 13.27 -25.49 -8.04
C ALA A 680 12.43 -24.20 -7.85
N LEU A 681 12.10 -23.50 -8.94
CA LEU A 681 11.23 -22.31 -8.89
C LEU A 681 9.79 -22.65 -8.52
N ARG A 682 9.28 -23.83 -8.88
CA ARG A 682 8.00 -24.32 -8.36
C ARG A 682 8.06 -24.47 -6.84
N VAL A 683 9.14 -25.04 -6.28
CA VAL A 683 9.35 -25.11 -4.82
C VAL A 683 9.35 -23.71 -4.20
N LEU A 684 10.05 -22.75 -4.82
CA LEU A 684 10.04 -21.35 -4.39
C LEU A 684 8.63 -20.74 -4.36
N LEU A 685 7.82 -20.93 -5.41
CA LEU A 685 6.44 -20.46 -5.48
C LEU A 685 5.58 -21.04 -4.34
N TYR A 686 5.77 -22.32 -3.99
CA TYR A 686 5.06 -22.95 -2.88
C TYR A 686 5.52 -22.41 -1.52
N LEU A 687 6.82 -22.20 -1.36
CA LEU A 687 7.42 -21.68 -0.13
C LEU A 687 6.86 -20.30 0.23
N PHE A 688 6.68 -19.43 -0.78
CA PHE A 688 6.09 -18.09 -0.63
C PHE A 688 4.57 -18.05 -0.85
N GLU A 689 3.89 -19.19 -0.82
CA GLU A 689 2.42 -19.30 -0.86
C GLU A 689 1.77 -18.61 -2.07
N ARG A 690 2.41 -18.69 -3.24
CA ARG A 690 1.89 -18.14 -4.50
C ARG A 690 0.93 -19.14 -5.17
N ASP A 691 -0.07 -19.57 -4.40
CA ASP A 691 -0.99 -20.69 -4.71
C ASP A 691 -1.83 -20.48 -5.97
N GLU A 692 -2.10 -19.23 -6.33
CA GLU A 692 -2.83 -18.90 -7.55
C GLU A 692 -2.00 -19.22 -8.80
N ALA A 693 -0.74 -18.76 -8.87
CA ALA A 693 0.18 -19.11 -9.95
C ALA A 693 0.40 -20.63 -10.07
N ILE A 694 0.48 -21.30 -8.92
CA ILE A 694 0.59 -22.77 -8.84
C ILE A 694 -0.64 -23.48 -9.42
N ARG A 695 -1.85 -22.99 -9.12
CA ARG A 695 -3.09 -23.55 -9.70
C ARG A 695 -3.13 -23.35 -11.21
N LEU A 696 -2.64 -22.21 -11.69
CA LEU A 696 -2.61 -21.88 -13.11
C LEU A 696 -1.63 -22.78 -13.89
N LEU A 697 -0.47 -23.13 -13.31
CA LEU A 697 0.49 -24.10 -13.86
C LEU A 697 -0.03 -25.54 -13.96
N ARG A 698 -1.07 -25.92 -13.20
CA ARG A 698 -1.65 -27.28 -13.21
C ARG A 698 -2.82 -27.45 -14.16
N ALA A 699 -3.44 -26.35 -14.55
CA ALA A 699 -4.61 -26.32 -15.41
C ALA A 699 -4.21 -26.04 -16.87
N GLY A 700 -2.94 -26.16 -17.21
CA GLY A 700 -2.41 -26.39 -18.55
C GLY A 700 -1.71 -27.74 -18.51
#